data_AF-A0A2M7KHD7-F1
#
_entry.id   AF-A0A2M7KHD7-F1
#
_cell.length_a   1.000
_cell.length_b   1.000
_cell.length_c   1.000
_cell.angle_alpha   90.00
_cell.angle_beta   90.00
_cell.angle_gamma   90.00
#
_symmetry.space_group_name_H-M   'P 1'
#
loop_
_entity.id
_entity.type
_entity.pdbx_description
1 polymer ?
#
loop_
_entity_poly.entity_id
_entity_poly.type
_entity_poly.pdbx_seq_one_letter_code
_entity_poly.pdbx_strand_id
1 'polypeptide(L)'
;MTIPVDGRAERLSLSACEAARPLPAPAAAEWRGRLVVALAVWWVLWLWVARGACAPAPETVPNPGDLAVVRELSASYERSQSRIMARIVAQPTRAHLDFATHDRNVLMNVPEPPTLKAPTPRPRLADLSFEGSVAAGSPRDRLADTPLTAAEKREPLAAAPLLNYLANWDYDASEKLFLCAAYVSEEKWGNADAPRPLQTLATLFLHQRGEVVELWAKIEFEPNVTFVDGVTDEDDDGYPEAYGQLRQDAVNDKLVKQLRSDYLKRVLDPKEVETYFYELSSAWYEKLRTVALKPNEMRPWPSADTEPEIKREMAGRTLQRPTAVIRGTPFGKELYNVFLVCWGEPAAGADAGPRKSRRCRGSGADGIILAPDGSFSQVLAAVHTEVDSNAANLARWRQELQDWGNGSWGDWVNRLAPFRADVREKLDARPAEAKAIVGGDGFLFFRGSLEYLLSGDLRQQKDERDPYPALVDYNEQLRAKGIDMLLVLIPAKPEVYPDRLSAAAPKAGRPYVTPFTRKLLLELGEAGVESVDLLPAFLDARDAGDEPFYMPLDTHWSNTALRLAAKLIGARVKQYPWYAKVCPKPVAYTTQEATSSRTGDLRGMLTDSEKLRHRPMKLSAQQVLRPDGKPYEDDPDSPIVMLGDSFCGVFQFEDCQHAGVSAHLAKELGRPVDLIMAHGSGPLIRGQLARRGAEAVAKKKLVIWTVVSRDLYNYRAPWRKIPVP
;
A
#
# COMPACT_ATOMS: atom_id res chain seq x y z
N MET A 1 -55.05 -39.49 16.76
CA MET A 1 -56.07 -40.55 16.80
C MET A 1 -57.44 -39.88 16.68
N THR A 2 -58.27 -40.34 15.73
CA THR A 2 -59.71 -40.04 15.47
C THR A 2 -60.10 -38.58 15.13
N ILE A 3 -60.44 -38.12 13.90
CA ILE A 3 -61.40 -38.54 12.82
C ILE A 3 -62.86 -38.52 13.32
N PRO A 4 -63.89 -37.94 12.64
CA PRO A 4 -64.24 -37.98 11.19
C PRO A 4 -64.63 -36.62 10.55
N VAL A 5 -64.72 -36.34 9.23
CA VAL A 5 -65.01 -37.02 7.93
C VAL A 5 -66.51 -37.08 7.52
N ASP A 6 -66.74 -36.62 6.27
CA ASP A 6 -67.90 -36.72 5.35
C ASP A 6 -69.13 -35.80 5.55
N GLY A 7 -69.77 -35.22 4.52
CA GLY A 7 -69.59 -35.23 3.07
C GLY A 7 -70.89 -34.85 2.33
N ARG A 8 -70.79 -34.09 1.20
CA ARG A 8 -71.67 -34.00 -0.02
C ARG A 8 -73.20 -33.77 0.13
N ALA A 9 -74.00 -33.25 -0.80
CA ALA A 9 -73.95 -32.45 -2.05
C ALA A 9 -75.44 -32.21 -2.48
N GLU A 10 -75.66 -31.36 -3.51
CA GLU A 10 -76.92 -31.14 -4.31
C GLU A 10 -78.01 -30.20 -3.73
N ARG A 11 -78.84 -29.45 -4.49
CA ARG A 11 -78.95 -28.97 -5.89
C ARG A 11 -80.11 -27.93 -5.92
N LEU A 12 -79.91 -26.85 -6.69
CA LEU A 12 -80.82 -26.21 -7.68
C LEU A 12 -82.33 -25.95 -7.34
N SER A 13 -82.76 -24.68 -7.28
CA SER A 13 -83.45 -23.92 -8.38
C SER A 13 -84.99 -23.94 -8.22
N LEU A 14 -85.85 -23.02 -8.67
CA LEU A 14 -85.86 -21.99 -9.73
C LEU A 14 -87.20 -21.22 -9.61
N SER A 15 -87.30 -19.97 -10.09
CA SER A 15 -88.50 -19.35 -10.71
C SER A 15 -88.22 -17.89 -11.10
N ALA A 16 -88.93 -17.28 -12.06
CA ALA A 16 -88.76 -17.22 -13.51
C ALA A 16 -89.76 -16.18 -14.11
N CYS A 17 -89.50 -15.75 -15.37
CA CYS A 17 -90.30 -14.96 -16.35
C CYS A 17 -89.94 -13.45 -16.48
N GLU A 18 -89.28 -12.94 -17.54
CA GLU A 18 -89.57 -12.81 -19.01
C GLU A 18 -90.47 -11.58 -19.36
N ALA A 19 -90.37 -10.82 -20.47
CA ALA A 19 -89.39 -10.56 -21.55
C ALA A 19 -89.95 -9.45 -22.50
N ALA A 20 -89.09 -8.70 -23.24
CA ALA A 20 -89.26 -8.23 -24.65
C ALA A 20 -88.02 -7.45 -25.18
N ARG A 21 -87.75 -7.50 -26.51
CA ARG A 21 -86.50 -7.23 -27.30
C ARG A 21 -86.77 -6.22 -28.48
N PRO A 22 -85.87 -5.91 -29.48
CA PRO A 22 -84.40 -5.67 -29.56
C PRO A 22 -83.92 -4.54 -30.55
N LEU A 23 -82.57 -4.28 -30.62
CA LEU A 23 -81.64 -3.99 -31.75
C LEU A 23 -80.52 -2.96 -31.36
N PRO A 24 -79.37 -2.83 -32.06
CA PRO A 24 -78.29 -3.80 -32.40
C PRO A 24 -76.86 -3.32 -31.95
N ALA A 25 -75.84 -4.17 -32.18
CA ALA A 25 -74.43 -4.05 -31.75
C ALA A 25 -73.64 -2.83 -32.32
N PRO A 26 -72.50 -2.44 -31.70
CA PRO A 26 -71.21 -2.76 -32.32
C PRO A 26 -69.99 -3.02 -31.38
N ALA A 27 -68.98 -3.64 -32.00
CA ALA A 27 -67.51 -3.52 -31.81
C ALA A 27 -66.87 -3.88 -30.45
N ALA A 28 -66.54 -5.17 -30.31
CA ALA A 28 -65.50 -5.66 -29.42
C ALA A 28 -64.12 -5.63 -30.11
N ALA A 29 -63.24 -4.70 -29.71
CA ALA A 29 -61.80 -4.78 -30.02
C ALA A 29 -60.86 -4.03 -29.06
N GLU A 30 -61.33 -3.09 -28.23
CA GLU A 30 -60.42 -2.27 -27.40
C GLU A 30 -60.30 -2.65 -25.92
N TRP A 31 -61.02 -3.67 -25.45
CA TRP A 31 -61.10 -3.99 -24.01
C TRP A 31 -60.25 -5.18 -23.54
N ARG A 32 -59.54 -5.87 -24.45
CA ARG A 32 -58.62 -6.98 -24.06
C ARG A 32 -57.19 -6.53 -23.76
N GLY A 33 -56.76 -5.35 -24.22
CA GLY A 33 -55.42 -4.81 -23.92
C GLY A 33 -55.28 -4.21 -22.52
N ARG A 34 -56.36 -3.62 -21.97
CA ARG A 34 -56.31 -2.92 -20.68
C ARG A 34 -56.46 -3.83 -19.45
N LEU A 35 -57.13 -4.97 -19.59
CA LEU A 35 -57.29 -5.94 -18.47
C LEU A 35 -56.02 -6.80 -18.27
N VAL A 36 -55.28 -7.12 -19.34
CA VAL A 36 -54.01 -7.87 -19.26
C VAL A 36 -52.91 -7.02 -18.64
N VAL A 37 -52.88 -5.70 -18.94
CA VAL A 37 -51.92 -4.77 -18.33
C VAL A 37 -52.25 -4.52 -16.85
N ALA A 38 -53.53 -4.40 -16.47
CA ALA A 38 -53.92 -4.21 -15.08
C ALA A 38 -53.61 -5.43 -14.19
N LEU A 39 -53.83 -6.65 -14.70
CA LEU A 39 -53.49 -7.90 -14.00
C LEU A 39 -51.98 -8.15 -13.95
N ALA A 40 -51.22 -7.80 -15.00
CA ALA A 40 -49.76 -7.89 -14.99
C ALA A 40 -49.12 -6.88 -14.01
N VAL A 41 -49.65 -5.65 -13.93
CA VAL A 41 -49.18 -4.64 -12.97
C VAL A 41 -49.50 -5.08 -11.54
N TRP A 42 -50.67 -5.66 -11.29
CA TRP A 42 -51.00 -6.24 -9.97
C TRP A 42 -50.12 -7.46 -9.62
N TRP A 43 -49.80 -8.33 -10.57
CA TRP A 43 -48.93 -9.49 -10.35
C TRP A 43 -47.46 -9.09 -10.11
N VAL A 44 -46.97 -8.05 -10.82
CA VAL A 44 -45.63 -7.47 -10.60
C VAL A 44 -45.54 -6.75 -9.26
N LEU A 45 -46.58 -6.00 -8.84
CA LEU A 45 -46.63 -5.40 -7.50
C LEU A 45 -46.76 -6.44 -6.39
N TRP A 46 -47.51 -7.53 -6.61
CA TRP A 46 -47.58 -8.63 -5.64
C TRP A 46 -46.27 -9.41 -5.55
N LEU A 47 -45.53 -9.59 -6.66
CA LEU A 47 -44.17 -10.15 -6.66
C LEU A 47 -43.15 -9.20 -6.01
N TRP A 48 -43.39 -7.89 -6.01
CA TRP A 48 -42.55 -6.89 -5.33
C TRP A 48 -42.83 -6.83 -3.81
N VAL A 49 -44.07 -7.05 -3.39
CA VAL A 49 -44.46 -7.12 -1.96
C VAL A 49 -44.24 -8.51 -1.35
N ALA A 50 -44.35 -9.59 -2.14
CA ALA A 50 -44.08 -10.97 -1.71
C ALA A 50 -42.60 -11.38 -1.85
N ARG A 51 -41.79 -10.61 -2.59
CA ARG A 51 -40.33 -10.58 -2.43
C ARG A 51 -39.97 -9.42 -1.52
N GLY A 52 -40.22 -9.59 -0.22
CA GLY A 52 -39.46 -8.90 0.83
C GLY A 52 -37.99 -9.34 0.79
N ALA A 53 -37.30 -9.12 -0.33
CA ALA A 53 -35.85 -9.01 -0.34
C ALA A 53 -35.59 -7.62 0.25
N CYS A 54 -35.19 -7.58 1.53
CA CYS A 54 -34.63 -6.38 2.13
C CYS A 54 -33.71 -5.72 1.10
N ALA A 55 -33.87 -4.40 0.90
CA ALA A 55 -32.83 -3.62 0.24
C ALA A 55 -31.47 -4.02 0.86
N PRO A 56 -30.42 -4.27 0.05
CA PRO A 56 -29.13 -4.64 0.60
C PRO A 56 -28.74 -3.57 1.63
N ALA A 57 -28.42 -4.02 2.85
CA ALA A 57 -28.02 -3.11 3.91
C ALA A 57 -26.90 -2.20 3.40
N PRO A 58 -26.91 -0.89 3.74
CA PRO A 58 -25.88 0.04 3.30
C PRO A 58 -24.49 -0.54 3.59
N GLU A 59 -23.49 -0.25 2.75
CA GLU A 59 -22.12 -0.78 2.90
C GLU A 59 -21.51 -0.52 4.29
N THR A 60 -22.05 0.46 5.01
CA THR A 60 -21.66 0.87 6.37
C THR A 60 -22.14 -0.08 7.47
N VAL A 61 -23.08 -0.99 7.19
CA VAL A 61 -23.60 -1.98 8.15
C VAL A 61 -22.96 -3.35 7.87
N PRO A 62 -22.20 -3.93 8.82
CA PRO A 62 -21.59 -5.25 8.65
C PRO A 62 -22.64 -6.34 8.40
N ASN A 63 -22.31 -7.33 7.56
CA ASN A 63 -23.17 -8.49 7.37
C ASN A 63 -23.23 -9.32 8.68
N PRO A 64 -24.42 -9.65 9.22
CA PRO A 64 -24.53 -10.43 10.46
C PRO A 64 -23.88 -11.82 10.41
N GLY A 65 -23.92 -12.48 9.25
CA GLY A 65 -23.24 -13.75 9.02
C GLY A 65 -21.71 -13.58 9.06
N ASP A 66 -21.20 -12.50 8.46
CA ASP A 66 -19.77 -12.19 8.51
C ASP A 66 -19.31 -11.91 9.95
N LEU A 67 -20.12 -11.19 10.74
CA LEU A 67 -19.83 -10.95 12.17
C LEU A 67 -19.72 -12.26 12.96
N ALA A 68 -20.60 -13.23 12.70
CA ALA A 68 -20.53 -14.54 13.36
C ALA A 68 -19.24 -15.29 12.99
N VAL A 69 -18.92 -15.35 11.68
CA VAL A 69 -17.70 -15.99 11.18
C VAL A 69 -16.44 -15.35 11.78
N VAL A 70 -16.35 -14.02 11.80
CA VAL A 70 -15.18 -13.34 12.37
C VAL A 70 -15.07 -13.58 13.87
N ARG A 71 -16.18 -13.60 14.63
CA ARG A 71 -16.14 -13.93 16.07
C ARG A 71 -15.59 -15.34 16.32
N GLU A 72 -16.01 -16.32 15.53
CA GLU A 72 -15.48 -17.69 15.63
C GLU A 72 -13.98 -17.72 15.34
N LEU A 73 -13.54 -17.10 14.23
CA LEU A 73 -12.13 -17.03 13.87
C LEU A 73 -11.29 -16.29 14.92
N SER A 74 -11.80 -15.18 15.47
CA SER A 74 -11.12 -14.44 16.54
C SER A 74 -11.02 -15.26 17.83
N ALA A 75 -12.01 -16.09 18.15
CA ALA A 75 -12.03 -16.89 19.37
C ALA A 75 -11.08 -18.09 19.31
N SER A 76 -10.84 -18.65 18.12
CA SER A 76 -9.87 -19.74 17.89
C SER A 76 -8.51 -19.24 17.39
N TYR A 77 -8.23 -17.94 17.49
CA TYR A 77 -7.01 -17.36 16.96
C TYR A 77 -5.82 -17.66 17.87
N GLU A 78 -4.78 -18.26 17.31
CA GLU A 78 -3.49 -18.49 17.95
C GLU A 78 -2.38 -17.82 17.14
N ARG A 79 -1.73 -16.79 17.70
CA ARG A 79 -0.72 -15.97 17.01
C ARG A 79 0.39 -16.79 16.36
N SER A 80 0.78 -17.90 16.99
CA SER A 80 1.86 -18.78 16.55
C SER A 80 1.45 -19.85 15.53
N GLN A 81 0.16 -20.15 15.40
CA GLN A 81 -0.31 -21.30 14.59
C GLN A 81 -1.29 -20.91 13.48
N SER A 82 -2.17 -19.94 13.73
CA SER A 82 -3.17 -19.49 12.76
C SER A 82 -2.50 -18.87 11.54
N ARG A 83 -3.14 -19.00 10.38
CA ARG A 83 -2.77 -18.27 9.16
C ARG A 83 -3.69 -17.09 8.91
N ILE A 84 -4.83 -17.04 9.60
CA ILE A 84 -5.84 -16.00 9.45
C ILE A 84 -6.00 -15.27 10.78
N MET A 85 -5.75 -13.98 10.79
CA MET A 85 -6.21 -13.08 11.85
C MET A 85 -7.47 -12.37 11.36
N ALA A 86 -8.59 -12.57 12.05
CA ALA A 86 -9.85 -11.87 11.75
C ALA A 86 -10.25 -10.97 12.92
N ARG A 87 -10.65 -9.72 12.65
CA ARG A 87 -11.01 -8.73 13.69
C ARG A 87 -12.25 -7.92 13.33
N ILE A 88 -13.02 -7.58 14.35
CA ILE A 88 -14.14 -6.62 14.27
C ILE A 88 -13.66 -5.29 14.84
N VAL A 89 -13.79 -4.23 14.06
CA VAL A 89 -13.51 -2.85 14.46
C VAL A 89 -14.85 -2.19 14.77
N ALA A 90 -15.17 -2.08 16.07
CA ALA A 90 -16.49 -1.62 16.53
C ALA A 90 -16.81 -0.17 16.13
N GLN A 91 -15.78 0.68 16.02
CA GLN A 91 -15.91 2.03 15.48
C GLN A 91 -14.65 2.39 14.68
N PRO A 92 -14.77 3.09 13.54
CA PRO A 92 -13.64 3.38 12.66
C PRO A 92 -12.89 4.63 13.12
N THR A 93 -12.29 4.59 14.31
CA THR A 93 -11.32 5.60 14.72
C THR A 93 -9.93 5.14 14.33
N ARG A 94 -8.97 6.07 14.20
CA ARG A 94 -7.59 5.71 13.86
C ARG A 94 -7.01 4.76 14.90
N ALA A 95 -7.24 5.03 16.19
CA ALA A 95 -6.82 4.16 17.28
C ALA A 95 -7.35 2.72 17.17
N HIS A 96 -8.64 2.53 16.88
CA HIS A 96 -9.21 1.19 16.78
C HIS A 96 -8.70 0.42 15.56
N LEU A 97 -8.53 1.10 14.41
CA LEU A 97 -7.96 0.48 13.23
C LEU A 97 -6.50 0.09 13.45
N ASP A 98 -5.70 0.99 14.03
CA ASP A 98 -4.29 0.76 14.35
C ASP A 98 -4.12 -0.36 15.37
N PHE A 99 -4.97 -0.42 16.41
CA PHE A 99 -4.96 -1.53 17.37
C PHE A 99 -5.37 -2.85 16.72
N ALA A 100 -6.50 -2.90 16.00
CA ALA A 100 -6.96 -4.12 15.35
C ALA A 100 -5.97 -4.69 14.33
N THR A 101 -5.17 -3.84 13.71
CA THR A 101 -4.20 -4.24 12.69
C THR A 101 -2.85 -4.65 13.26
N HIS A 102 -2.44 -4.17 14.43
CA HIS A 102 -1.09 -4.43 14.96
C HIS A 102 -1.08 -5.39 16.14
N ASP A 103 -2.12 -5.36 16.98
CA ASP A 103 -2.19 -6.20 18.18
C ASP A 103 -2.15 -7.68 17.81
N ARG A 104 -1.12 -8.37 18.33
CA ARG A 104 -0.88 -9.81 18.16
C ARG A 104 -0.99 -10.27 16.71
N ASN A 105 -0.53 -9.46 15.75
CA ASN A 105 -0.74 -9.73 14.33
C ASN A 105 0.13 -10.87 13.80
N VAL A 106 -0.51 -11.87 13.17
CA VAL A 106 0.14 -13.04 12.56
C VAL A 106 1.22 -12.68 11.53
N LEU A 107 1.04 -11.60 10.77
CA LEU A 107 2.03 -11.14 9.79
C LEU A 107 3.34 -10.66 10.43
N MET A 108 3.31 -10.32 11.73
CA MET A 108 4.45 -9.82 12.49
C MET A 108 5.08 -10.88 13.39
N ASN A 109 4.48 -12.07 13.47
CA ASN A 109 4.97 -13.17 14.30
C ASN A 109 6.15 -13.88 13.62
N VAL A 110 7.39 -13.51 13.97
CA VAL A 110 8.58 -14.10 13.37
C VAL A 110 8.81 -15.51 13.94
N PRO A 111 8.82 -16.57 13.11
CA PRO A 111 8.72 -17.95 13.59
C PRO A 111 9.97 -18.46 14.31
N GLU A 112 11.13 -17.84 14.06
CA GLU A 112 12.40 -18.26 14.66
C GLU A 112 12.93 -17.14 15.56
N PRO A 113 12.97 -17.37 16.89
CA PRO A 113 13.56 -16.42 17.82
C PRO A 113 15.10 -16.50 17.76
N PRO A 114 15.82 -15.41 18.06
CA PRO A 114 17.29 -15.42 18.04
C PRO A 114 17.88 -16.38 19.10
N THR A 115 19.14 -16.77 18.95
CA THR A 115 19.84 -17.46 20.06
C THR A 115 20.26 -16.43 21.09
N LEU A 116 19.85 -16.60 22.36
CA LEU A 116 20.16 -15.66 23.43
C LEU A 116 20.98 -16.30 24.55
N LYS A 117 21.87 -15.50 25.13
CA LYS A 117 22.56 -15.79 26.37
C LYS A 117 21.88 -15.03 27.50
N ALA A 118 21.50 -15.74 28.55
CA ALA A 118 20.97 -15.11 29.74
C ALA A 118 22.06 -14.25 30.42
N PRO A 119 21.76 -12.99 30.78
CA PRO A 119 22.67 -12.13 31.52
C PRO A 119 22.86 -12.64 32.97
N THR A 120 24.01 -12.27 33.55
CA THR A 120 24.32 -12.50 34.97
C THR A 120 24.74 -11.17 35.62
N PRO A 121 24.03 -10.67 36.65
CA PRO A 121 22.82 -11.25 37.24
C PRO A 121 21.61 -11.19 36.29
N ARG A 122 20.58 -12.00 36.57
CA ARG A 122 19.31 -11.95 35.84
C ARG A 122 18.57 -10.65 36.16
N PRO A 123 18.00 -9.95 35.17
CA PRO A 123 17.15 -8.79 35.42
C PRO A 123 15.86 -9.22 36.13
N ARG A 124 15.35 -8.35 36.99
CA ARG A 124 14.10 -8.57 37.73
C ARG A 124 13.06 -7.55 37.28
N LEU A 125 11.79 -7.95 37.21
CA LEU A 125 10.67 -7.07 36.85
C LEU A 125 10.72 -5.73 37.59
N ALA A 126 10.94 -5.75 38.91
CA ALA A 126 10.94 -4.56 39.76
C ALA A 126 12.05 -3.54 39.42
N ASP A 127 13.12 -3.98 38.75
CA ASP A 127 14.28 -3.15 38.40
C ASP A 127 14.25 -2.67 36.93
N LEU A 128 13.24 -3.07 36.16
CA LEU A 128 13.11 -2.65 34.76
C LEU A 128 12.93 -1.14 34.66
N SER A 129 13.89 -0.48 34.01
CA SER A 129 13.90 0.98 33.84
C SER A 129 14.12 1.44 32.40
N PHE A 130 14.88 0.69 31.58
CA PHE A 130 15.20 1.02 30.19
C PHE A 130 15.71 2.46 30.03
N GLU A 131 16.86 2.75 30.63
CA GLU A 131 17.45 4.11 30.68
C GLU A 131 16.49 5.16 31.29
N GLY A 132 15.73 4.75 32.31
CA GLY A 132 14.74 5.59 32.99
C GLY A 132 13.50 5.91 32.15
N SER A 133 13.27 5.20 31.04
CA SER A 133 12.04 5.30 30.26
C SER A 133 10.82 4.81 31.03
N VAL A 134 11.00 3.77 31.85
CA VAL A 134 10.00 3.24 32.77
C VAL A 134 10.30 3.78 34.17
N ALA A 135 9.29 4.38 34.80
CA ALA A 135 9.40 4.98 36.11
C ALA A 135 9.68 3.91 37.18
N ALA A 136 10.62 4.19 38.08
CA ALA A 136 11.01 3.28 39.15
C ALA A 136 9.80 2.87 40.03
N GLY A 137 9.70 1.57 40.35
CA GLY A 137 8.60 1.02 41.16
C GLY A 137 7.25 0.89 40.44
N SER A 138 7.14 1.35 39.19
CA SER A 138 5.95 1.16 38.36
C SER A 138 5.80 -0.21 37.68
N PRO A 139 6.87 -1.02 37.43
CA PRO A 139 6.72 -2.30 36.74
C PRO A 139 5.70 -3.24 37.39
N ARG A 140 4.87 -3.88 36.58
CA ARG A 140 3.86 -4.88 36.95
C ARG A 140 3.94 -6.04 35.97
N ASP A 141 3.69 -7.23 36.48
CA ASP A 141 3.61 -8.44 35.66
C ASP A 141 2.31 -8.45 34.85
N ARG A 142 1.20 -8.01 35.45
CA ARG A 142 -0.15 -8.11 34.86
C ARG A 142 -0.80 -6.76 34.64
N LEU A 143 -1.66 -6.67 33.62
CA LEU A 143 -2.47 -5.46 33.36
C LEU A 143 -3.41 -5.18 34.53
N ALA A 144 -3.89 -6.24 35.19
CA ALA A 144 -4.76 -6.14 36.35
C ALA A 144 -4.14 -5.34 37.50
N ASP A 145 -2.81 -5.40 37.67
CA ASP A 145 -2.07 -4.79 38.77
C ASP A 145 -1.67 -3.33 38.52
N THR A 146 -2.02 -2.79 37.35
CA THR A 146 -1.84 -1.38 37.00
C THR A 146 -2.93 -0.51 37.65
N PRO A 147 -2.68 0.80 37.87
CA PRO A 147 -3.69 1.73 38.37
C PRO A 147 -4.77 2.10 37.33
N LEU A 148 -4.68 1.55 36.12
CA LEU A 148 -5.60 1.84 35.03
C LEU A 148 -7.03 1.44 35.41
N THR A 149 -7.97 2.33 35.11
CA THR A 149 -9.40 2.05 35.29
C THR A 149 -9.88 1.02 34.27
N ALA A 150 -11.04 0.40 34.52
CA ALA A 150 -11.64 -0.54 33.58
C ALA A 150 -11.99 0.08 32.21
N ALA A 151 -12.21 1.40 32.16
CA ALA A 151 -12.44 2.12 30.91
C ALA A 151 -11.13 2.33 30.14
N GLU A 152 -10.07 2.77 30.82
CA GLU A 152 -8.75 2.97 30.22
C GLU A 152 -8.17 1.66 29.66
N LYS A 153 -8.36 0.54 30.37
CA LYS A 153 -7.98 -0.81 29.89
C LYS A 153 -8.70 -1.22 28.58
N ARG A 154 -9.84 -0.61 28.25
CA ARG A 154 -10.62 -0.88 27.03
C ARG A 154 -10.33 0.10 25.88
N GLU A 155 -9.45 1.08 26.10
CA GLU A 155 -8.99 2.03 25.08
C GLU A 155 -7.48 1.89 24.83
N PRO A 156 -6.98 0.69 24.46
CA PRO A 156 -5.56 0.50 24.18
C PRO A 156 -5.14 1.24 22.91
N LEU A 157 -3.90 1.70 22.88
CA LEU A 157 -3.27 2.36 21.74
C LEU A 157 -2.12 1.49 21.25
N ALA A 158 -2.19 0.93 20.04
CA ALA A 158 -1.04 0.20 19.48
C ALA A 158 0.15 1.16 19.30
N ALA A 159 1.27 0.84 19.94
CA ALA A 159 2.38 1.77 20.08
C ALA A 159 3.04 2.09 18.74
N ALA A 160 3.46 1.07 17.98
CA ALA A 160 4.14 1.26 16.70
C ALA A 160 3.40 2.18 15.70
N PRO A 161 2.11 1.95 15.37
CA PRO A 161 1.38 2.84 14.46
C PRO A 161 1.10 4.22 15.08
N LEU A 162 0.90 4.30 16.40
CA LEU A 162 0.73 5.57 17.09
C LEU A 162 1.99 6.44 17.00
N LEU A 163 3.18 5.87 17.22
CA LEU A 163 4.46 6.59 17.10
C LEU A 163 4.64 7.13 15.67
N ASN A 164 4.24 6.35 14.66
CA ASN A 164 4.26 6.81 13.26
C ASN A 164 3.26 7.94 12.98
N TYR A 165 2.05 7.86 13.54
CA TYR A 165 1.06 8.94 13.46
C TYR A 165 1.58 10.23 14.10
N LEU A 166 2.13 10.14 15.32
CA LEU A 166 2.67 11.27 16.05
C LEU A 166 3.87 11.91 15.36
N ALA A 167 4.74 11.10 14.73
CA ALA A 167 5.88 11.60 13.99
C ALA A 167 5.45 12.52 12.82
N ASN A 168 4.35 12.19 12.13
CA ASN A 168 3.80 13.00 11.05
C ASN A 168 2.96 14.19 11.51
N TRP A 169 2.43 14.15 12.73
CA TRP A 169 1.66 15.24 13.31
C TRP A 169 2.57 16.33 13.89
N ASP A 170 3.39 15.96 14.88
CA ASP A 170 4.31 16.86 15.57
C ASP A 170 5.43 16.05 16.21
N TYR A 171 6.56 16.01 15.51
CA TYR A 171 7.73 15.25 15.92
C TYR A 171 8.31 15.77 17.25
N ASP A 172 8.45 17.09 17.39
CA ASP A 172 9.09 17.70 18.55
C ASP A 172 8.24 17.52 19.81
N ALA A 173 6.92 17.65 19.69
CA ALA A 173 6.00 17.38 20.79
C ALA A 173 5.99 15.91 21.22
N SER A 174 6.53 15.00 20.40
CA SER A 174 6.47 13.55 20.61
C SER A 174 7.87 12.91 20.82
N GLU A 175 8.94 13.70 20.76
CA GLU A 175 10.32 13.21 20.77
C GLU A 175 10.65 12.37 22.02
N LYS A 176 10.16 12.80 23.20
CA LYS A 176 10.37 12.07 24.45
C LYS A 176 9.73 10.69 24.47
N LEU A 177 8.57 10.54 23.83
CA LEU A 177 7.93 9.23 23.68
C LEU A 177 8.72 8.34 22.70
N PHE A 178 9.27 8.91 21.62
CA PHE A 178 10.15 8.17 20.71
C PHE A 178 11.42 7.68 21.40
N LEU A 179 12.01 8.49 22.28
CA LEU A 179 13.15 8.10 23.09
C LEU A 179 12.81 6.91 24.00
N CYS A 180 11.64 6.90 24.64
CA CYS A 180 11.20 5.74 25.43
C CYS A 180 11.10 4.47 24.60
N ALA A 181 10.49 4.54 23.41
CA ALA A 181 10.40 3.39 22.51
C ALA A 181 11.80 2.88 22.11
N ALA A 182 12.70 3.81 21.76
CA ALA A 182 14.07 3.50 21.40
C ALA A 182 14.81 2.80 22.54
N TYR A 183 14.83 3.36 23.75
CA TYR A 183 15.53 2.77 24.89
C TYR A 183 14.97 1.40 25.29
N VAL A 184 13.64 1.21 25.22
CA VAL A 184 13.05 -0.12 25.44
C VAL A 184 13.54 -1.10 24.39
N SER A 185 13.54 -0.73 23.11
CA SER A 185 13.91 -1.63 22.01
C SER A 185 15.41 -1.95 21.89
N GLU A 186 16.27 -1.05 22.37
CA GLU A 186 17.73 -1.19 22.28
C GLU A 186 18.36 -1.90 23.47
N GLU A 187 17.62 -2.15 24.55
CA GLU A 187 18.15 -2.97 25.64
C GLU A 187 18.35 -4.42 25.13
N LYS A 188 19.60 -4.88 25.12
CA LYS A 188 19.99 -6.18 24.56
C LYS A 188 20.35 -7.22 25.61
N TRP A 189 20.40 -6.86 26.89
CA TRP A 189 20.74 -7.78 27.97
C TRP A 189 22.09 -8.49 27.76
N GLY A 190 23.05 -7.79 27.15
CA GLY A 190 24.36 -8.34 26.77
C GLY A 190 24.39 -9.14 25.46
N ASN A 191 23.29 -9.20 24.70
CA ASN A 191 23.19 -9.87 23.39
C ASN A 191 23.31 -8.87 22.24
N ALA A 192 24.46 -8.21 22.12
CA ALA A 192 24.68 -7.13 21.14
C ALA A 192 24.41 -7.55 19.68
N ASP A 193 24.64 -8.82 19.35
CA ASP A 193 24.46 -9.36 18.00
C ASP A 193 23.01 -9.75 17.66
N ALA A 194 22.06 -9.55 18.59
CA ALA A 194 20.67 -9.90 18.32
C ALA A 194 20.11 -9.05 17.15
N PRO A 195 19.63 -9.70 16.07
CA PRO A 195 19.32 -9.03 14.80
C PRO A 195 18.07 -8.14 14.86
N ARG A 196 17.28 -8.25 15.93
CA ARG A 196 16.06 -7.47 16.17
C ARG A 196 15.91 -7.11 17.66
N PRO A 197 15.04 -6.16 18.03
CA PRO A 197 14.74 -5.87 19.43
C PRO A 197 14.33 -7.12 20.19
N LEU A 198 14.75 -7.24 21.46
CA LEU A 198 14.35 -8.35 22.33
C LEU A 198 13.06 -8.05 23.11
N GLN A 199 12.65 -6.79 23.11
CA GLN A 199 11.39 -6.31 23.62
C GLN A 199 11.00 -5.01 22.92
N THR A 200 9.71 -4.68 22.93
CA THR A 200 9.21 -3.43 22.35
C THR A 200 8.05 -2.87 23.16
N LEU A 201 7.77 -1.57 23.02
CA LEU A 201 6.47 -1.05 23.42
C LEU A 201 5.41 -1.62 22.46
N ALA A 202 4.51 -2.45 22.98
CA ALA A 202 3.44 -3.06 22.19
C ALA A 202 2.16 -2.21 22.24
N THR A 203 1.74 -1.84 23.45
CA THR A 203 0.50 -1.09 23.70
C THR A 203 0.73 0.05 24.68
N LEU A 204 0.08 1.18 24.46
CA LEU A 204 0.05 2.32 25.38
C LEU A 204 -1.36 2.56 25.90
N PHE A 205 -1.46 3.09 27.11
CA PHE A 205 -2.69 3.48 27.78
C PHE A 205 -2.55 4.88 28.35
N LEU A 206 -3.59 5.69 28.23
CA LEU A 206 -3.68 6.97 28.92
C LEU A 206 -4.31 6.74 30.30
N HIS A 207 -3.58 7.11 31.36
CA HIS A 207 -4.09 7.07 32.73
C HIS A 207 -4.33 8.49 33.24
N GLN A 208 -5.55 8.80 33.68
CA GLN A 208 -5.88 10.08 34.30
C GLN A 208 -5.81 9.96 35.83
N ARG A 209 -4.80 10.59 36.45
CA ARG A 209 -4.69 10.71 37.91
C ARG A 209 -4.91 12.16 38.35
N GLY A 210 -6.16 12.49 38.68
CA GLY A 210 -6.55 13.87 38.98
C GLY A 210 -6.40 14.73 37.72
N GLU A 211 -5.59 15.78 37.77
CA GLU A 211 -5.27 16.62 36.60
C GLU A 211 -4.09 16.10 35.76
N VAL A 212 -3.29 15.17 36.31
CA VAL A 212 -2.11 14.64 35.64
C VAL A 212 -2.50 13.48 34.74
N VAL A 213 -1.97 13.49 33.51
CA VAL A 213 -2.06 12.35 32.59
C VAL A 213 -0.73 11.62 32.58
N GLU A 214 -0.78 10.30 32.72
CA GLU A 214 0.36 9.40 32.64
C GLU A 214 0.21 8.49 31.42
N LEU A 215 1.33 8.05 30.86
CA LEU A 215 1.35 6.97 29.87
C LEU A 215 1.78 5.69 30.55
N TRP A 216 0.93 4.66 30.48
CA TRP A 216 1.28 3.30 30.86
C TRP A 216 1.54 2.48 29.59
N ALA A 217 2.52 1.60 29.62
CA ALA A 217 2.90 0.80 28.47
C ALA A 217 2.90 -0.70 28.81
N LYS A 218 2.40 -1.51 27.87
CA LYS A 218 2.70 -2.93 27.74
C LYS A 218 4.02 -3.08 26.98
N ILE A 219 5.00 -3.69 27.61
CA ILE A 219 6.29 -4.07 27.04
C ILE A 219 6.21 -5.55 26.74
N GLU A 220 6.26 -5.91 25.46
CA GLU A 220 6.21 -7.30 25.00
C GLU A 220 7.64 -7.77 24.70
N PHE A 221 8.01 -8.93 25.22
CA PHE A 221 9.32 -9.55 25.05
C PHE A 221 9.27 -10.64 23.98
N GLU A 222 10.40 -10.86 23.29
CA GLU A 222 10.54 -12.00 22.38
C GLU A 222 10.37 -13.34 23.14
N PRO A 223 9.78 -14.38 22.52
CA PRO A 223 9.39 -15.63 23.21
C PRO A 223 10.51 -16.35 23.96
N ASN A 224 11.75 -16.15 23.52
CA ASN A 224 12.96 -16.76 24.07
C ASN A 224 13.60 -15.93 25.21
N VAL A 225 13.08 -14.75 25.54
CA VAL A 225 13.52 -13.93 26.67
C VAL A 225 12.91 -14.49 27.96
N THR A 226 13.48 -15.61 28.41
CA THR A 226 13.01 -16.38 29.57
C THR A 226 13.79 -16.09 30.86
N PHE A 227 14.64 -15.06 30.84
CA PHE A 227 15.60 -14.76 31.90
C PHE A 227 15.27 -13.49 32.69
N VAL A 228 14.14 -12.84 32.43
CA VAL A 228 13.64 -11.71 33.22
C VAL A 228 12.76 -12.26 34.35
N ASP A 229 13.28 -12.24 35.57
CA ASP A 229 12.59 -12.82 36.71
C ASP A 229 11.35 -11.99 37.08
N GLY A 230 10.20 -12.65 37.16
CA GLY A 230 8.91 -12.03 37.51
C GLY A 230 8.11 -11.47 36.34
N VAL A 231 8.47 -11.81 35.10
CA VAL A 231 7.67 -11.53 33.89
C VAL A 231 7.04 -12.84 33.40
N THR A 232 5.74 -12.82 33.15
CA THR A 232 4.96 -13.96 32.65
C THR A 232 4.29 -13.62 31.32
N ASP A 233 3.82 -14.66 30.62
CA ASP A 233 2.96 -14.53 29.45
C ASP A 233 1.51 -14.46 29.96
N GLU A 234 0.92 -13.25 29.91
CA GLU A 234 -0.39 -13.00 30.51
C GLU A 234 -1.53 -13.62 29.71
N ASP A 235 -1.36 -13.74 28.38
CA ASP A 235 -2.40 -14.14 27.44
C ASP A 235 -2.12 -15.43 26.65
N ASP A 236 -1.11 -16.18 27.10
CA ASP A 236 -0.67 -17.49 26.63
C ASP A 236 -0.38 -17.52 25.11
N ASP A 237 0.13 -16.42 24.55
CA ASP A 237 0.41 -16.29 23.12
C ASP A 237 1.87 -16.58 22.72
N GLY A 238 2.70 -16.88 23.72
CA GLY A 238 4.11 -17.18 23.63
C GLY A 238 5.01 -15.96 23.83
N TYR A 239 4.47 -14.76 24.03
CA TYR A 239 5.25 -13.54 24.24
C TYR A 239 5.06 -13.04 25.67
N PRO A 240 6.06 -13.18 26.56
CA PRO A 240 5.98 -12.65 27.92
C PRO A 240 5.86 -11.13 27.92
N GLU A 241 5.11 -10.56 28.87
CA GLU A 241 4.86 -9.12 28.90
C GLU A 241 4.96 -8.52 30.30
N ALA A 242 5.35 -7.25 30.34
CA ALA A 242 5.34 -6.45 31.55
C ALA A 242 4.67 -5.11 31.30
N TYR A 243 4.16 -4.49 32.35
CA TYR A 243 3.51 -3.19 32.30
C TYR A 243 4.29 -2.18 33.12
N GLY A 244 4.41 -0.94 32.66
CA GLY A 244 5.10 0.10 33.41
C GLY A 244 4.62 1.51 33.03
N GLN A 245 4.74 2.43 33.98
CA GLN A 245 4.50 3.85 33.71
C GLN A 245 5.72 4.41 32.97
N LEU A 246 5.50 5.04 31.81
CA LEU A 246 6.55 5.78 31.14
C LEU A 246 6.89 7.07 31.90
N ARG A 247 8.13 7.54 31.80
CA ARG A 247 8.57 8.83 32.37
C ARG A 247 7.59 9.96 32.05
N GLN A 248 7.35 10.84 33.03
CA GLN A 248 6.25 11.82 32.97
C GLN A 248 6.38 12.82 31.81
N ASP A 249 7.60 13.15 31.39
CA ASP A 249 7.86 14.05 30.26
C ASP A 249 7.73 13.37 28.89
N ALA A 250 7.45 12.05 28.83
CA ALA A 250 7.06 11.37 27.59
C ALA A 250 5.64 11.74 27.12
N VAL A 251 4.85 12.38 27.98
CA VAL A 251 3.50 12.87 27.67
C VAL A 251 3.38 14.35 28.02
N ASN A 252 2.66 15.10 27.19
CA ASN A 252 2.36 16.51 27.42
C ASN A 252 0.94 16.84 26.95
N ASP A 253 0.44 18.00 27.37
CA ASP A 253 -0.94 18.42 27.08
C ASP A 253 -1.25 18.50 25.58
N LYS A 254 -0.27 18.89 24.76
CA LYS A 254 -0.44 18.97 23.30
C LYS A 254 -0.70 17.59 22.72
N LEU A 255 0.11 16.61 23.11
CA LEU A 255 -0.03 15.21 22.72
C LEU A 255 -1.35 14.63 23.20
N VAL A 256 -1.68 14.79 24.48
CA VAL A 256 -2.95 14.30 25.06
C VAL A 256 -4.17 14.88 24.33
N LYS A 257 -4.14 16.18 24.03
CA LYS A 257 -5.20 16.85 23.28
C LYS A 257 -5.35 16.26 21.88
N GLN A 258 -4.25 16.00 21.18
CA GLN A 258 -4.30 15.37 19.86
C GLN A 258 -4.89 13.96 19.92
N LEU A 259 -4.44 13.15 20.87
CA LEU A 259 -4.95 11.79 21.05
C LEU A 259 -6.47 11.78 21.30
N ARG A 260 -6.93 12.60 22.25
CA ARG A 260 -8.35 12.64 22.66
C ARG A 260 -9.28 13.29 21.63
N SER A 261 -8.77 14.21 20.81
CA SER A 261 -9.60 14.95 19.85
C SER A 261 -9.65 14.34 18.46
N ASP A 262 -8.56 13.70 18.01
CA ASP A 262 -8.45 13.12 16.68
C ASP A 262 -8.24 11.60 16.74
N TYR A 263 -7.09 11.14 17.24
CA TYR A 263 -6.69 9.72 17.15
C TYR A 263 -7.71 8.73 17.73
N LEU A 264 -8.23 9.02 18.93
CA LEU A 264 -9.21 8.19 19.63
C LEU A 264 -10.66 8.45 19.21
N LYS A 265 -10.98 9.65 18.70
CA LYS A 265 -12.37 10.13 18.63
C LYS A 265 -12.89 10.39 17.23
N ARG A 266 -12.03 10.74 16.26
CA ARG A 266 -12.47 11.04 14.91
C ARG A 266 -12.89 9.75 14.22
N VAL A 267 -14.17 9.70 13.83
CA VAL A 267 -14.73 8.62 13.01
C VAL A 267 -14.35 8.86 11.55
N LEU A 268 -13.65 7.89 10.96
CA LEU A 268 -13.28 7.84 9.55
C LEU A 268 -14.50 7.41 8.73
N ASP A 269 -14.71 8.05 7.58
CA ASP A 269 -15.72 7.60 6.63
C ASP A 269 -15.27 6.34 5.85
N PRO A 270 -16.17 5.67 5.10
CA PRO A 270 -15.81 4.46 4.37
C PRO A 270 -14.65 4.64 3.38
N LYS A 271 -14.52 5.80 2.74
CA LYS A 271 -13.44 6.07 1.80
C LYS A 271 -12.11 6.24 2.54
N GLU A 272 -12.11 6.94 3.67
CA GLU A 272 -10.94 7.07 4.51
C GLU A 272 -10.48 5.72 5.09
N VAL A 273 -11.41 4.80 5.40
CA VAL A 273 -11.07 3.43 5.84
C VAL A 273 -10.49 2.59 4.70
N GLU A 274 -11.02 2.72 3.48
CA GLU A 274 -10.42 2.09 2.29
C GLU A 274 -8.98 2.59 2.09
N THR A 275 -8.78 3.91 2.13
CA THR A 275 -7.46 4.53 2.04
C THR A 275 -6.53 4.04 3.15
N TYR A 276 -7.02 3.94 4.38
CA TYR A 276 -6.25 3.43 5.51
C TYR A 276 -5.67 2.03 5.25
N PHE A 277 -6.49 1.08 4.81
CA PHE A 277 -6.01 -0.29 4.57
C PHE A 277 -5.10 -0.38 3.34
N TYR A 278 -5.33 0.48 2.34
CA TYR A 278 -4.44 0.60 1.19
C TYR A 278 -3.05 1.13 1.60
N GLU A 279 -3.00 2.22 2.36
CA GLU A 279 -1.76 2.80 2.90
C GLU A 279 -1.04 1.83 3.84
N LEU A 280 -1.78 1.10 4.68
CA LEU A 280 -1.22 0.09 5.58
C LEU A 280 -0.56 -1.05 4.79
N SER A 281 -1.25 -1.59 3.78
CA SER A 281 -0.70 -2.62 2.90
C SER A 281 0.52 -2.12 2.12
N SER A 282 0.51 -0.85 1.70
CA SER A 282 1.64 -0.19 1.05
C SER A 282 2.86 -0.13 1.98
N ALA A 283 2.66 0.41 3.19
CA ALA A 283 3.72 0.58 4.17
C ALA A 283 4.36 -0.75 4.62
N TRP A 284 3.58 -1.82 4.68
CA TRP A 284 4.07 -3.15 5.04
C TRP A 284 4.68 -3.92 3.87
N TYR A 285 4.55 -3.47 2.61
CA TYR A 285 4.88 -4.26 1.43
C TYR A 285 6.34 -4.74 1.43
N GLU A 286 7.31 -3.84 1.55
CA GLU A 286 8.73 -4.21 1.46
C GLU A 286 9.18 -5.11 2.63
N LYS A 287 8.53 -4.97 3.80
CA LYS A 287 8.84 -5.78 4.99
C LYS A 287 8.13 -7.14 4.95
N LEU A 288 6.83 -7.16 4.71
CA LEU A 288 5.89 -8.28 4.93
C LEU A 288 5.25 -8.81 3.64
N ARG A 289 5.53 -8.21 2.49
CA ARG A 289 5.03 -8.59 1.15
C ARG A 289 3.51 -8.54 1.06
N THR A 290 2.92 -7.48 1.61
CA THR A 290 1.47 -7.33 1.76
C THR A 290 0.77 -6.83 0.50
N VAL A 291 -0.44 -7.34 0.23
CA VAL A 291 -1.34 -6.87 -0.81
C VAL A 291 -2.75 -6.78 -0.25
N ALA A 292 -3.35 -5.59 -0.30
CA ALA A 292 -4.78 -5.40 -0.07
C ALA A 292 -5.56 -5.96 -1.27
N LEU A 293 -6.45 -6.91 -1.01
CA LEU A 293 -7.25 -7.54 -2.06
C LEU A 293 -8.29 -6.56 -2.61
N LYS A 294 -8.53 -6.63 -3.92
CA LYS A 294 -9.56 -5.81 -4.58
C LYS A 294 -10.96 -6.30 -4.21
N PRO A 295 -12.00 -5.46 -4.30
CA PRO A 295 -13.38 -5.86 -3.98
C PRO A 295 -13.86 -7.15 -4.65
N ASN A 296 -13.50 -7.38 -5.92
CA ASN A 296 -13.86 -8.60 -6.65
C ASN A 296 -13.05 -9.85 -6.24
N GLU A 297 -11.90 -9.68 -5.59
CA GLU A 297 -11.06 -10.77 -5.07
C GLU A 297 -11.45 -11.13 -3.62
N MET A 298 -12.09 -10.20 -2.89
CA MET A 298 -12.46 -10.39 -1.48
C MET A 298 -13.96 -10.53 -1.21
N ARG A 299 -14.84 -10.33 -2.20
CA ARG A 299 -16.30 -10.42 -2.03
C ARG A 299 -16.89 -11.44 -3.02
N PRO A 300 -17.17 -12.69 -2.59
CA PRO A 300 -16.92 -13.26 -1.26
C PRO A 300 -15.46 -13.70 -1.04
N TRP A 301 -15.05 -13.90 0.21
CA TRP A 301 -13.75 -14.47 0.60
C TRP A 301 -13.90 -15.66 1.56
N PRO A 302 -13.11 -16.74 1.44
CA PRO A 302 -12.05 -16.97 0.46
C PRO A 302 -12.60 -17.12 -0.97
N SER A 303 -11.82 -16.67 -1.95
CA SER A 303 -12.16 -16.79 -3.37
C SER A 303 -11.64 -18.10 -3.97
N ALA A 304 -11.96 -18.36 -5.24
CA ALA A 304 -11.45 -19.53 -5.96
C ALA A 304 -9.91 -19.58 -5.99
N ASP A 305 -9.26 -18.42 -6.01
CA ASP A 305 -7.79 -18.30 -6.07
C ASP A 305 -7.12 -18.34 -4.68
N THR A 306 -7.88 -18.33 -3.59
CA THR A 306 -7.31 -18.41 -2.23
C THR A 306 -6.67 -19.78 -1.99
N GLU A 307 -5.56 -19.78 -1.24
CA GLU A 307 -4.70 -20.94 -1.04
C GLU A 307 -5.42 -22.07 -0.28
N PRO A 308 -5.14 -23.35 -0.60
CA PRO A 308 -5.80 -24.50 0.03
C PRO A 308 -5.68 -24.53 1.56
N GLU A 309 -4.54 -24.12 2.11
CA GLU A 309 -4.29 -24.03 3.56
C GLU A 309 -5.26 -23.06 4.23
N ILE A 310 -5.50 -21.91 3.59
CA ILE A 310 -6.38 -20.85 4.08
C ILE A 310 -7.84 -21.32 4.00
N LYS A 311 -8.22 -21.97 2.89
CA LYS A 311 -9.55 -22.59 2.75
C LYS A 311 -9.81 -23.68 3.79
N ARG A 312 -8.77 -24.45 4.16
CA ARG A 312 -8.85 -25.46 5.24
C ARG A 312 -9.11 -24.81 6.60
N GLU A 313 -8.38 -23.75 6.95
CA GLU A 313 -8.59 -23.00 8.21
C GLU A 313 -9.97 -22.31 8.25
N MET A 314 -10.47 -21.84 7.10
CA MET A 314 -11.84 -21.35 6.98
C MET A 314 -12.90 -22.45 7.18
N ALA A 315 -12.55 -23.74 7.08
CA ALA A 315 -13.44 -24.88 7.30
C ALA A 315 -14.80 -24.75 6.57
N GLY A 316 -14.79 -24.26 5.33
CA GLY A 316 -16.00 -24.05 4.52
C GLY A 316 -16.81 -22.79 4.84
N ARG A 317 -16.40 -21.98 5.83
CA ARG A 317 -17.00 -20.67 6.10
C ARG A 317 -16.62 -19.67 4.99
N THR A 318 -17.45 -18.66 4.79
CA THR A 318 -17.24 -17.63 3.78
C THR A 318 -17.76 -16.29 4.28
N LEU A 319 -16.98 -15.24 4.07
CA LEU A 319 -17.35 -13.85 4.32
C LEU A 319 -17.89 -13.24 3.03
N GLN A 320 -19.08 -12.67 3.09
CA GLN A 320 -19.77 -12.11 1.93
C GLN A 320 -19.27 -10.71 1.58
N ARG A 321 -19.07 -9.87 2.60
CA ARG A 321 -18.68 -8.47 2.46
C ARG A 321 -17.67 -8.07 3.54
N PRO A 322 -16.47 -8.68 3.57
CA PRO A 322 -15.39 -8.13 4.38
C PRO A 322 -15.10 -6.68 3.98
N THR A 323 -14.73 -5.84 4.96
CA THR A 323 -14.35 -4.45 4.70
C THR A 323 -12.99 -4.40 4.02
N ALA A 324 -12.03 -5.17 4.54
CA ALA A 324 -10.70 -5.31 3.97
C ALA A 324 -10.13 -6.71 4.22
N VAL A 325 -9.35 -7.19 3.25
CA VAL A 325 -8.55 -8.40 3.35
C VAL A 325 -7.13 -8.07 2.88
N ILE A 326 -6.15 -8.26 3.74
CA ILE A 326 -4.72 -8.06 3.43
C ILE A 326 -4.04 -9.42 3.46
N ARG A 327 -3.44 -9.80 2.34
CA ARG A 327 -2.60 -10.99 2.22
C ARG A 327 -1.14 -10.61 2.40
N GLY A 328 -0.33 -11.41 3.08
CA GLY A 328 1.12 -11.21 3.18
C GLY A 328 1.92 -12.52 3.16
N THR A 329 3.21 -12.43 2.80
CA THR A 329 4.15 -13.57 2.73
C THR A 329 5.50 -13.31 3.41
N PRO A 330 5.52 -12.84 4.67
CA PRO A 330 6.76 -12.41 5.33
C PRO A 330 7.80 -13.54 5.45
N PHE A 331 7.37 -14.80 5.59
CA PHE A 331 8.24 -15.96 5.84
C PHE A 331 8.03 -17.08 4.81
N GLY A 332 7.70 -16.72 3.57
CA GLY A 332 7.42 -17.69 2.50
C GLY A 332 6.10 -18.48 2.69
N LYS A 333 5.30 -18.11 3.70
CA LYS A 333 3.96 -18.67 3.97
C LYS A 333 2.93 -17.57 3.74
N GLU A 334 1.86 -17.90 3.03
CA GLU A 334 0.69 -17.02 2.85
C GLU A 334 -0.07 -16.92 4.18
N LEU A 335 -0.35 -15.68 4.57
CA LEU A 335 -1.02 -15.27 5.80
C LEU A 335 -2.02 -14.15 5.47
N TYR A 336 -3.10 -14.06 6.24
CA TYR A 336 -4.22 -13.17 5.95
C TYR A 336 -4.68 -12.41 7.18
N ASN A 337 -4.89 -11.11 7.00
CA ASN A 337 -5.62 -10.26 7.93
C ASN A 337 -6.98 -9.90 7.33
N VAL A 338 -8.03 -10.09 8.11
CA VAL A 338 -9.42 -9.89 7.68
C VAL A 338 -10.12 -8.95 8.65
N PHE A 339 -10.74 -7.90 8.11
CA PHE A 339 -11.34 -6.85 8.92
C PHE A 339 -12.81 -6.62 8.57
N LEU A 340 -13.65 -6.57 9.60
CA LEU A 340 -15.00 -6.02 9.54
C LEU A 340 -15.05 -4.73 10.32
N VAL A 341 -15.32 -3.63 9.63
CA VAL A 341 -15.42 -2.31 10.25
C VAL A 341 -16.89 -1.93 10.38
N CYS A 342 -17.27 -1.53 11.59
CA CYS A 342 -18.62 -1.13 11.91
C CYS A 342 -18.71 0.40 11.95
N TRP A 343 -19.73 0.95 11.29
CA TRP A 343 -20.22 2.31 11.54
C TRP A 343 -21.55 2.14 12.29
N GLY A 344 -21.79 2.93 13.34
CA GLY A 344 -23.04 2.85 14.13
C GLY A 344 -24.30 2.98 13.27
N GLU A 345 -25.49 2.74 13.85
CA GLU A 345 -26.75 2.88 13.09
C GLU A 345 -26.83 4.23 12.38
N PRO A 346 -27.21 4.25 11.08
CA PRO A 346 -27.21 5.47 10.30
C PRO A 346 -28.23 6.46 10.88
N ALA A 347 -27.75 7.61 11.36
CA ALA A 347 -28.62 8.74 11.62
C ALA A 347 -29.31 9.14 10.29
N ALA A 348 -30.63 9.06 10.27
CA ALA A 348 -31.42 9.54 9.15
C ALA A 348 -31.11 11.03 8.91
N GLY A 349 -30.58 11.35 7.72
CA GLY A 349 -30.51 12.73 7.21
C GLY A 349 -29.12 13.36 7.05
N ALA A 350 -28.03 12.60 6.87
CA ALA A 350 -26.76 13.19 6.47
C ALA A 350 -26.64 13.26 4.94
N ASP A 351 -27.00 14.41 4.38
CA ASP A 351 -26.64 14.80 3.02
C ASP A 351 -25.10 14.80 2.89
N ALA A 352 -24.56 13.83 2.16
CA ALA A 352 -23.13 13.67 1.91
C ALA A 352 -22.70 14.63 0.79
N GLY A 353 -22.69 15.93 1.09
CA GLY A 353 -21.99 16.92 0.28
C GLY A 353 -20.46 16.74 0.39
N PRO A 354 -19.68 17.09 -0.64
CA PRO A 354 -18.22 16.91 -0.64
C PRO A 354 -17.59 17.70 0.50
N ARG A 355 -17.12 17.00 1.55
CA ARG A 355 -16.37 17.61 2.63
C ARG A 355 -14.92 17.80 2.19
N LYS A 356 -14.50 19.06 2.11
CA LYS A 356 -13.11 19.43 1.81
C LYS A 356 -12.18 18.79 2.84
N SER A 357 -11.18 18.06 2.36
CA SER A 357 -10.06 17.58 3.17
C SER A 357 -9.46 18.77 3.93
N ARG A 358 -9.44 18.68 5.25
CA ARG A 358 -8.87 19.72 6.09
C ARG A 358 -7.37 19.56 6.02
N ARG A 359 -6.69 20.43 5.26
CA ARG A 359 -5.22 20.57 5.28
C ARG A 359 -4.75 20.60 6.73
N CYS A 360 -3.89 19.66 7.11
CA CYS A 360 -3.05 19.79 8.29
C CYS A 360 -2.22 21.06 8.10
N ARG A 361 -2.57 22.13 8.81
CA ARG A 361 -1.68 23.29 8.92
C ARG A 361 -0.50 22.84 9.76
N GLY A 362 0.62 22.54 9.11
CA GLY A 362 1.89 22.35 9.80
C GLY A 362 2.22 23.62 10.58
N SER A 363 2.33 23.51 11.90
CA SER A 363 3.00 24.53 12.71
C SER A 363 4.46 24.59 12.29
N GLY A 364 4.95 25.81 12.09
CA GLY A 364 6.32 26.08 11.68
C GLY A 364 7.33 25.50 12.67
N ALA A 365 8.22 24.67 12.13
CA ALA A 365 9.55 24.36 12.63
C ALA A 365 10.34 23.85 11.41
N ASP A 366 11.59 24.30 11.31
CA ASP A 366 12.46 24.29 10.15
C ASP A 366 12.67 22.90 9.53
N GLY A 367 11.82 22.55 8.57
CA GLY A 367 12.07 21.50 7.59
C GLY A 367 12.23 22.15 6.23
N ILE A 368 13.15 21.63 5.40
CA ILE A 368 13.44 22.14 4.04
C ILE A 368 12.11 22.39 3.31
N ILE A 369 11.80 23.67 3.07
CA ILE A 369 10.65 24.08 2.28
C ILE A 369 11.11 24.12 0.83
N LEU A 370 10.63 23.20 0.01
CA LEU A 370 10.93 23.14 -1.42
C LEU A 370 9.87 23.99 -2.17
N ALA A 371 10.31 25.10 -2.78
CA ALA A 371 9.42 26.08 -3.44
C ALA A 371 9.12 25.69 -4.91
N PRO A 372 7.87 25.88 -5.44
CA PRO A 372 7.43 25.08 -6.59
C PRO A 372 7.65 25.70 -7.99
N ASP A 373 7.71 27.03 -8.13
CA ASP A 373 7.73 27.73 -9.43
C ASP A 373 9.05 27.68 -10.24
N GLY A 374 10.17 27.97 -9.58
CA GLY A 374 11.47 28.21 -10.23
C GLY A 374 12.27 26.95 -10.54
N SER A 375 12.19 25.95 -9.64
CA SER A 375 13.02 24.75 -9.66
C SER A 375 12.74 23.84 -10.87
N PHE A 376 11.47 23.63 -11.24
CA PHE A 376 11.17 22.72 -12.34
C PHE A 376 11.59 23.27 -13.71
N SER A 377 11.57 24.59 -13.90
CA SER A 377 12.05 25.21 -15.14
C SER A 377 13.58 25.02 -15.29
N GLN A 378 14.33 25.04 -14.19
CA GLN A 378 15.77 24.75 -14.18
C GLN A 378 16.04 23.27 -14.52
N VAL A 379 15.25 22.34 -13.96
CA VAL A 379 15.28 20.92 -14.32
C VAL A 379 15.05 20.72 -15.82
N LEU A 380 14.06 21.41 -16.40
CA LEU A 380 13.78 21.33 -17.83
C LEU A 380 14.87 21.93 -18.71
N ALA A 381 15.57 22.97 -18.23
CA ALA A 381 16.69 23.57 -18.94
C ALA A 381 17.95 22.67 -18.92
N ALA A 382 18.07 21.80 -17.91
CA ALA A 382 19.21 20.89 -17.76
C ALA A 382 19.10 19.62 -18.61
N VAL A 383 17.94 19.33 -19.20
CA VAL A 383 17.72 18.09 -19.97
C VAL A 383 17.39 18.36 -21.43
N HIS A 384 17.86 17.46 -22.30
CA HIS A 384 17.30 17.33 -23.63
C HIS A 384 15.89 16.73 -23.51
N THR A 385 14.88 17.47 -23.97
CA THR A 385 13.46 17.04 -23.90
C THR A 385 13.00 16.30 -25.17
N GLU A 386 13.86 16.21 -26.19
CA GLU A 386 13.66 15.29 -27.30
C GLU A 386 13.99 13.87 -26.83
N VAL A 387 13.02 12.96 -27.00
CA VAL A 387 13.16 11.58 -26.54
C VAL A 387 13.62 10.71 -27.68
N ASP A 388 14.71 9.98 -27.40
CA ASP A 388 15.33 9.05 -28.32
C ASP A 388 14.32 8.02 -28.83
N SER A 389 14.24 7.91 -30.16
CA SER A 389 13.62 6.75 -30.79
C SER A 389 14.36 5.47 -30.38
N ASN A 390 13.74 4.30 -30.56
CA ASN A 390 14.45 3.03 -30.32
C ASN A 390 15.82 2.95 -31.04
N ALA A 391 15.93 3.50 -32.25
CA ALA A 391 17.19 3.54 -32.99
C ALA A 391 18.25 4.44 -32.33
N ALA A 392 17.84 5.58 -31.78
CA ALA A 392 18.73 6.48 -31.05
C ALA A 392 19.19 5.87 -29.72
N ASN A 393 18.28 5.21 -28.99
CA ASN A 393 18.64 4.45 -27.78
C ASN A 393 19.66 3.34 -28.08
N LEU A 394 19.45 2.56 -29.15
CA LEU A 394 20.38 1.51 -29.57
C LEU A 394 21.77 2.06 -29.90
N ALA A 395 21.85 3.20 -30.59
CA ALA A 395 23.11 3.86 -30.87
C ALA A 395 23.80 4.32 -29.58
N ARG A 396 23.04 4.94 -28.65
CA ARG A 396 23.54 5.39 -27.36
C ARG A 396 24.06 4.25 -26.50
N TRP A 397 23.31 3.16 -26.31
CA TRP A 397 23.76 2.03 -25.48
C TRP A 397 25.00 1.34 -26.03
N ARG A 398 25.14 1.26 -27.36
CA ARG A 398 26.39 0.77 -27.99
C ARG A 398 27.54 1.72 -27.74
N GLN A 399 27.32 3.03 -27.82
CA GLN A 399 28.33 4.03 -27.51
C GLN A 399 28.75 3.98 -26.03
N GLU A 400 27.80 3.87 -25.11
CA GLU A 400 28.05 3.69 -23.68
C GLU A 400 28.95 2.46 -23.40
N LEU A 401 28.68 1.33 -24.06
CA LEU A 401 29.52 0.13 -23.96
C LEU A 401 30.96 0.38 -24.46
N GLN A 402 31.13 1.17 -25.53
CA GLN A 402 32.45 1.57 -26.00
C GLN A 402 33.15 2.50 -25.01
N ASP A 403 32.48 3.60 -24.61
CA ASP A 403 33.07 4.65 -23.78
C ASP A 403 33.44 4.18 -22.37
N TRP A 404 32.63 3.28 -21.81
CA TRP A 404 32.73 2.89 -20.41
C TRP A 404 33.26 1.49 -20.20
N GLY A 405 33.05 0.60 -21.18
CA GLY A 405 33.50 -0.78 -21.17
C GLY A 405 34.52 -1.16 -22.23
N ASN A 406 35.00 -0.25 -23.07
CA ASN A 406 35.91 -0.60 -24.19
C ASN A 406 35.36 -1.76 -25.04
N GLY A 407 34.03 -1.79 -25.25
CA GLY A 407 33.34 -2.87 -25.96
C GLY A 407 32.98 -4.10 -25.12
N SER A 408 33.34 -4.13 -23.83
CA SER A 408 33.15 -5.26 -22.92
C SER A 408 32.36 -4.86 -21.65
N TRP A 409 31.28 -5.59 -21.37
CA TRP A 409 30.54 -5.44 -20.11
C TRP A 409 31.39 -5.77 -18.89
N GLY A 410 32.33 -6.71 -19.02
CA GLY A 410 33.26 -7.09 -17.96
C GLY A 410 34.25 -5.98 -17.62
N ASP A 411 34.78 -5.29 -18.64
CA ASP A 411 35.70 -4.16 -18.42
C ASP A 411 34.98 -2.97 -17.79
N TRP A 412 33.72 -2.73 -18.15
CA TRP A 412 32.88 -1.75 -17.47
C TRP A 412 32.70 -2.11 -15.99
N VAL A 413 32.40 -3.37 -15.67
CA VAL A 413 32.33 -3.85 -14.27
C VAL A 413 33.66 -3.66 -13.55
N ASN A 414 34.79 -3.98 -14.20
CA ASN A 414 36.13 -3.80 -13.64
C ASN A 414 36.45 -2.34 -13.31
N ARG A 415 36.01 -1.40 -14.18
CA ARG A 415 36.14 0.04 -13.95
C ARG A 415 35.36 0.53 -12.72
N LEU A 416 34.30 -0.19 -12.35
CA LEU A 416 33.48 0.08 -11.16
C LEU A 416 33.96 -0.68 -9.91
N ALA A 417 35.07 -1.42 -9.96
CA ALA A 417 35.50 -2.29 -8.87
C ALA A 417 35.63 -1.59 -7.49
N PRO A 418 36.21 -0.36 -7.37
CA PRO A 418 36.27 0.34 -6.09
C PRO A 418 34.88 0.65 -5.51
N PHE A 419 33.96 1.14 -6.33
CA PHE A 419 32.58 1.41 -5.93
C PHE A 419 31.87 0.12 -5.49
N ARG A 420 31.97 -0.95 -6.29
CA ARG A 420 31.34 -2.24 -5.98
C ARG A 420 31.89 -2.90 -4.72
N ALA A 421 33.18 -2.69 -4.41
CA ALA A 421 33.78 -3.16 -3.17
C ALA A 421 33.18 -2.43 -1.95
N ASP A 422 33.07 -1.10 -2.01
CA ASP A 422 32.47 -0.30 -0.93
C ASP A 422 30.96 -0.59 -0.75
N VAL A 423 30.22 -0.84 -1.83
CA VAL A 423 28.81 -1.27 -1.75
C VAL A 423 28.69 -2.63 -1.03
N ARG A 424 29.60 -3.57 -1.30
CA ARG A 424 29.62 -4.87 -0.62
C ARG A 424 29.96 -4.72 0.86
N GLU A 425 30.95 -3.91 1.20
CA GLU A 425 31.31 -3.61 2.58
C GLU A 425 30.12 -3.03 3.36
N LYS A 426 29.34 -2.11 2.76
CA LYS A 426 28.13 -1.54 3.37
C LYS A 426 27.01 -2.56 3.58
N LEU A 427 26.88 -3.53 2.68
CA LEU A 427 25.94 -4.65 2.84
C LEU A 427 26.40 -5.56 3.98
N ASP A 428 27.68 -5.95 3.99
CA ASP A 428 28.24 -6.89 4.96
C ASP A 428 28.35 -6.28 6.38
N ALA A 429 28.45 -4.95 6.50
CA ALA A 429 28.49 -4.24 7.78
C ALA A 429 27.15 -4.25 8.55
N ARG A 430 26.07 -4.80 7.98
CA ARG A 430 24.77 -4.91 8.64
C ARG A 430 24.19 -6.32 8.47
N PRO A 431 23.44 -6.83 9.47
CA PRO A 431 22.76 -8.11 9.34
C PRO A 431 21.82 -8.13 8.13
N ALA A 432 21.62 -9.30 7.52
CA ALA A 432 20.87 -9.46 6.27
C ALA A 432 19.40 -8.99 6.39
N GLU A 433 18.85 -9.02 7.61
CA GLU A 433 17.50 -8.59 7.96
C GLU A 433 17.33 -7.06 7.92
N ALA A 434 18.42 -6.29 8.03
CA ALA A 434 18.38 -4.83 7.99
C ALA A 434 18.10 -4.36 6.56
N LYS A 435 16.86 -4.03 6.23
CA LYS A 435 16.49 -3.69 4.84
C LYS A 435 16.85 -2.26 4.41
N ALA A 436 17.09 -1.34 5.34
CA ALA A 436 17.56 0.01 5.05
C ALA A 436 19.06 0.16 5.35
N ILE A 437 19.77 0.85 4.46
CA ILE A 437 21.17 1.24 4.56
C ILE A 437 21.25 2.76 4.66
N VAL A 438 21.99 3.27 5.63
CA VAL A 438 22.24 4.70 5.81
C VAL A 438 23.33 5.15 4.83
N GLY A 439 23.04 6.18 4.03
CA GLY A 439 23.99 6.87 3.18
C GLY A 439 24.31 8.28 3.67
N GLY A 440 24.97 9.06 2.81
CA GLY A 440 25.28 10.47 3.04
C GLY A 440 24.06 11.39 2.93
N ASP A 441 24.17 12.60 3.48
CA ASP A 441 23.17 13.67 3.39
C ASP A 441 21.75 13.27 3.81
N GLY A 442 21.65 12.37 4.79
CA GLY A 442 20.37 11.88 5.32
C GLY A 442 19.63 10.90 4.40
N PHE A 443 20.24 10.47 3.30
CA PHE A 443 19.65 9.47 2.41
C PHE A 443 19.65 8.08 3.06
N LEU A 444 18.52 7.39 2.93
CA LEU A 444 18.41 5.97 3.15
C LEU A 444 18.33 5.25 1.80
N PHE A 445 18.90 4.05 1.74
CA PHE A 445 18.89 3.18 0.57
C PHE A 445 18.29 1.82 0.91
N PHE A 446 17.54 1.26 -0.03
CA PHE A 446 17.02 -0.09 0.10
C PHE A 446 18.13 -1.12 -0.17
N ARG A 447 18.29 -2.10 0.73
CA ARG A 447 19.26 -3.21 0.60
C ARG A 447 19.17 -3.89 -0.77
N GLY A 448 17.97 -4.24 -1.22
CA GLY A 448 17.76 -4.89 -2.51
C GLY A 448 18.21 -4.03 -3.71
N SER A 449 18.20 -2.69 -3.58
CA SER A 449 18.75 -1.83 -4.63
C SER A 449 20.28 -1.88 -4.69
N LEU A 450 20.96 -2.08 -3.56
CA LEU A 450 22.43 -2.24 -3.50
C LEU A 450 22.85 -3.62 -4.02
N GLU A 451 22.12 -4.67 -3.64
CA GLU A 451 22.32 -6.02 -4.19
C GLU A 451 22.18 -6.02 -5.72
N TYR A 452 21.19 -5.29 -6.23
CA TYR A 452 21.04 -5.04 -7.66
C TYR A 452 22.24 -4.34 -8.30
N LEU A 453 22.87 -3.34 -7.65
CA LEU A 453 24.11 -2.75 -8.19
C LEU A 453 25.22 -3.78 -8.35
N LEU A 454 25.23 -4.82 -7.51
CA LEU A 454 26.22 -5.89 -7.54
C LEU A 454 25.83 -7.05 -8.47
N SER A 455 24.73 -6.94 -9.21
CA SER A 455 24.25 -8.02 -10.08
C SER A 455 25.28 -8.43 -11.14
N GLY A 456 25.15 -9.67 -11.58
CA GLY A 456 25.72 -10.15 -12.85
C GLY A 456 24.78 -9.87 -14.01
N ASP A 457 25.01 -10.59 -15.11
CA ASP A 457 24.14 -10.57 -16.29
C ASP A 457 22.69 -10.91 -15.91
N LEU A 458 21.76 -9.99 -16.18
CA LEU A 458 20.35 -10.13 -15.81
C LEU A 458 19.66 -11.27 -16.58
N ARG A 459 20.26 -11.79 -17.66
CA ARG A 459 19.74 -12.95 -18.37
C ARG A 459 20.18 -14.30 -17.78
N GLN A 460 21.17 -14.30 -16.89
CA GLN A 460 21.72 -15.53 -16.28
C GLN A 460 21.13 -15.83 -14.90
N GLN A 461 20.00 -15.21 -14.58
CA GLN A 461 19.32 -15.39 -13.30
C GLN A 461 18.68 -16.78 -13.21
N LYS A 462 18.77 -17.40 -12.03
CA LYS A 462 18.22 -18.73 -11.75
C LYS A 462 16.70 -18.68 -11.50
N ASP A 463 16.08 -19.85 -11.40
CA ASP A 463 14.67 -20.04 -11.03
C ASP A 463 13.68 -19.27 -11.90
N GLU A 464 13.92 -19.27 -13.22
CA GLU A 464 13.07 -18.59 -14.21
C GLU A 464 12.93 -17.08 -13.96
N ARG A 465 13.99 -16.43 -13.45
CA ARG A 465 14.01 -14.98 -13.17
C ARG A 465 14.61 -14.13 -14.28
N ASP A 466 14.98 -14.71 -15.43
CA ASP A 466 15.38 -13.94 -16.62
C ASP A 466 14.17 -13.11 -17.13
N PRO A 467 14.24 -11.77 -17.12
CA PRO A 467 13.13 -10.93 -17.56
C PRO A 467 12.94 -10.92 -19.09
N TYR A 468 13.99 -11.23 -19.86
CA TYR A 468 14.01 -11.05 -21.31
C TYR A 468 12.90 -11.83 -22.04
N PRO A 469 12.71 -13.16 -21.82
CA PRO A 469 11.73 -13.93 -22.57
C PRO A 469 10.30 -13.44 -22.35
N ALA A 470 9.98 -12.98 -21.15
CA ALA A 470 8.65 -12.51 -20.79
C ALA A 470 8.35 -11.11 -21.33
N LEU A 471 9.36 -10.24 -21.43
CA LEU A 471 9.22 -8.90 -22.02
C LEU A 471 9.04 -8.96 -23.53
N VAL A 472 9.87 -9.74 -24.23
CA VAL A 472 9.81 -9.91 -25.69
C VAL A 472 8.49 -10.54 -26.10
N ASP A 473 8.12 -11.65 -25.46
CA ASP A 473 6.87 -12.37 -25.73
C ASP A 473 5.63 -11.47 -25.53
N TYR A 474 5.62 -10.66 -24.47
CA TYR A 474 4.50 -9.75 -24.22
C TYR A 474 4.40 -8.62 -25.27
N ASN A 475 5.55 -8.05 -25.66
CA ASN A 475 5.62 -7.05 -26.74
C ASN A 475 5.12 -7.63 -28.08
N GLU A 476 5.53 -8.85 -28.43
CA GLU A 476 5.09 -9.53 -29.65
C GLU A 476 3.59 -9.80 -29.66
N GLN A 477 3.03 -10.28 -28.54
CA GLN A 477 1.59 -10.52 -28.41
C GLN A 477 0.76 -9.24 -28.54
N LEU A 478 1.20 -8.13 -27.92
CA LEU A 478 0.55 -6.82 -28.06
C LEU A 478 0.62 -6.32 -29.51
N ARG A 479 1.79 -6.42 -30.13
CA ARG A 479 2.01 -6.00 -31.53
C ARG A 479 1.13 -6.77 -32.50
N ALA A 480 0.97 -8.08 -32.31
CA ALA A 480 0.08 -8.92 -33.11
C ALA A 480 -1.39 -8.47 -33.06
N LYS A 481 -1.77 -7.74 -32.00
CA LYS A 481 -3.11 -7.15 -31.80
C LYS A 481 -3.17 -5.66 -32.21
N GLY A 482 -2.11 -5.12 -32.79
CA GLY A 482 -2.03 -3.70 -33.18
C GLY A 482 -1.95 -2.75 -31.99
N ILE A 483 -1.38 -3.21 -30.87
CA ILE A 483 -1.16 -2.45 -29.64
C ILE A 483 0.35 -2.26 -29.49
N ASP A 484 0.79 -1.00 -29.35
CA ASP A 484 2.20 -0.71 -29.07
C ASP A 484 2.53 -0.96 -27.60
N MET A 485 3.80 -1.30 -27.33
CA MET A 485 4.34 -1.38 -25.98
C MET A 485 5.49 -0.39 -25.83
N LEU A 486 5.46 0.37 -24.73
CA LEU A 486 6.54 1.26 -24.32
C LEU A 486 7.01 0.85 -22.93
N LEU A 487 8.22 0.30 -22.83
CA LEU A 487 8.84 -0.04 -21.55
C LEU A 487 9.44 1.24 -20.93
N VAL A 488 9.05 1.59 -19.72
CA VAL A 488 9.62 2.73 -19.00
C VAL A 488 10.42 2.21 -17.82
N LEU A 489 11.73 2.37 -17.87
CA LEU A 489 12.61 1.93 -16.80
C LEU A 489 12.86 3.07 -15.82
N ILE A 490 12.35 2.92 -14.60
CA ILE A 490 12.60 3.87 -13.52
C ILE A 490 13.95 3.51 -12.87
N PRO A 491 14.99 4.34 -12.98
CA PRO A 491 16.30 4.03 -12.40
C PRO A 491 16.19 4.01 -10.88
N ALA A 492 16.72 3.00 -10.21
CA ALA A 492 16.72 2.92 -8.76
C ALA A 492 17.49 4.10 -8.15
N LYS A 493 17.10 4.51 -6.93
CA LYS A 493 17.74 5.59 -6.18
C LYS A 493 19.28 5.57 -6.18
N PRO A 494 19.98 4.44 -5.95
CA PRO A 494 21.44 4.44 -5.99
C PRO A 494 22.06 4.51 -7.39
N GLU A 495 21.29 4.36 -8.48
CA GLU A 495 21.77 4.66 -9.84
C GLU A 495 21.81 6.16 -10.09
N VAL A 496 20.86 6.91 -9.50
CA VAL A 496 20.78 8.37 -9.61
C VAL A 496 21.67 9.07 -8.59
N TYR A 497 21.82 8.50 -7.39
CA TYR A 497 22.63 9.05 -6.30
C TYR A 497 23.72 8.09 -5.79
N PRO A 498 24.61 7.56 -6.65
CA PRO A 498 25.68 6.65 -6.21
C PRO A 498 26.67 7.36 -5.28
N ASP A 499 26.86 8.66 -5.45
CA ASP A 499 27.71 9.54 -4.63
C ASP A 499 27.15 9.81 -3.23
N ARG A 500 25.83 9.66 -3.04
CA ARG A 500 25.23 9.66 -1.69
C ARG A 500 25.30 8.29 -1.03
N LEU A 501 25.63 7.25 -1.79
CA LEU A 501 25.87 5.91 -1.26
C LEU A 501 27.34 5.67 -0.92
N SER A 502 28.27 6.14 -1.77
CA SER A 502 29.70 5.82 -1.69
C SER A 502 30.58 6.97 -2.15
N ALA A 503 31.65 7.25 -1.41
CA ALA A 503 32.70 8.19 -1.85
C ALA A 503 33.50 7.65 -3.05
N ALA A 504 33.47 6.35 -3.31
CA ALA A 504 34.09 5.72 -4.48
C ALA A 504 33.18 5.77 -5.73
N ALA A 505 32.02 6.43 -5.65
CA ALA A 505 31.11 6.56 -6.76
C ALA A 505 31.73 7.28 -7.96
N PRO A 506 31.37 6.89 -9.19
CA PRO A 506 31.77 7.62 -10.37
C PRO A 506 31.28 9.07 -10.34
N LYS A 507 32.13 10.01 -10.77
CA LYS A 507 31.78 11.45 -10.81
C LYS A 507 30.58 11.67 -11.72
N ALA A 508 29.62 12.50 -11.28
CA ALA A 508 28.36 12.76 -11.97
C ALA A 508 27.57 11.47 -12.34
N GLY A 509 27.79 10.38 -11.59
CA GLY A 509 27.17 9.08 -11.86
C GLY A 509 27.68 8.37 -13.12
N ARG A 510 28.81 8.79 -13.70
CA ARG A 510 29.36 8.24 -14.96
C ARG A 510 30.77 7.66 -14.78
N PRO A 511 31.07 6.45 -15.28
CA PRO A 511 30.16 5.54 -15.99
C PRO A 511 28.99 5.06 -15.13
N TYR A 512 27.86 4.69 -15.74
CA TYR A 512 26.70 4.22 -14.98
C TYR A 512 27.04 2.96 -14.17
N VAL A 513 26.50 2.88 -12.96
CA VAL A 513 26.86 1.86 -11.97
C VAL A 513 26.18 0.49 -12.17
N THR A 514 25.37 0.35 -13.23
CA THR A 514 24.53 -0.83 -13.53
C THR A 514 24.72 -1.33 -14.97
N PRO A 515 25.94 -1.77 -15.35
CA PRO A 515 26.26 -2.15 -16.73
C PRO A 515 25.34 -3.24 -17.30
N PHE A 516 24.92 -4.21 -16.49
CA PHE A 516 24.07 -5.31 -16.98
C PHE A 516 22.61 -4.91 -17.24
N THR A 517 22.14 -3.81 -16.66
CA THR A 517 20.85 -3.22 -17.02
C THR A 517 20.95 -2.54 -18.39
N ARG A 518 22.07 -1.88 -18.68
CA ARG A 518 22.35 -1.30 -20.00
C ARG A 518 22.46 -2.40 -21.06
N LYS A 519 23.10 -3.52 -20.72
CA LYS A 519 23.13 -4.72 -21.55
C LYS A 519 21.73 -5.23 -21.89
N LEU A 520 20.89 -5.44 -20.86
CA LEU A 520 19.53 -5.93 -21.06
C LEU A 520 18.69 -4.96 -21.91
N LEU A 521 18.81 -3.64 -21.69
CA LEU A 521 18.13 -2.63 -22.51
C LEU A 521 18.55 -2.70 -23.98
N LEU A 522 19.86 -2.86 -24.26
CA LEU A 522 20.36 -3.06 -25.62
C LEU A 522 19.74 -4.31 -26.27
N GLU A 523 19.77 -5.45 -25.58
CA GLU A 523 19.22 -6.72 -26.08
C GLU A 523 17.71 -6.63 -26.32
N LEU A 524 16.96 -5.98 -25.42
CA LEU A 524 15.52 -5.74 -25.57
C LEU A 524 15.22 -4.81 -26.76
N GLY A 525 16.00 -3.74 -26.94
CA GLY A 525 15.86 -2.83 -28.07
C GLY A 525 16.13 -3.51 -29.41
N GLU A 526 17.12 -4.43 -29.46
CA GLU A 526 17.43 -5.25 -30.63
C GLU A 526 16.31 -6.24 -30.95
N ALA A 527 15.62 -6.74 -29.92
CA ALA A 527 14.40 -7.55 -30.06
C ALA A 527 13.14 -6.70 -30.38
N GLY A 528 13.29 -5.38 -30.54
CA GLY A 528 12.20 -4.48 -30.90
C GLY A 528 11.27 -4.13 -29.75
N VAL A 529 11.70 -4.29 -28.50
CA VAL A 529 11.04 -3.72 -27.32
C VAL A 529 11.51 -2.28 -27.16
N GLU A 530 10.64 -1.33 -27.45
CA GLU A 530 10.96 0.08 -27.31
C GLU A 530 10.94 0.51 -25.83
N SER A 531 11.87 1.39 -25.44
CA SER A 531 11.92 1.91 -24.07
C SER A 531 12.14 3.42 -23.96
N VAL A 532 11.63 3.98 -22.86
CA VAL A 532 12.07 5.27 -22.31
C VAL A 532 13.03 4.99 -21.17
N ASP A 533 14.29 5.34 -21.38
CA ASP A 533 15.37 5.22 -20.42
C ASP A 533 15.55 6.55 -19.69
N LEU A 534 15.13 6.59 -18.42
CA LEU A 534 15.09 7.83 -17.63
C LEU A 534 16.44 8.17 -16.98
N LEU A 535 17.39 7.22 -16.90
CA LEU A 535 18.65 7.41 -16.16
C LEU A 535 19.48 8.60 -16.66
N PRO A 536 19.72 8.78 -17.98
CA PRO A 536 20.52 9.90 -18.46
C PRO A 536 19.92 11.26 -18.06
N ALA A 537 18.62 11.46 -18.32
CA ALA A 537 17.91 12.68 -17.98
C ALA A 537 17.87 12.93 -16.47
N PHE A 538 17.78 11.87 -15.67
CA PHE A 538 17.80 12.00 -14.22
C PHE A 538 19.18 12.44 -13.72
N LEU A 539 20.26 11.85 -14.23
CA LEU A 539 21.62 12.25 -13.84
C LEU A 539 21.96 13.68 -14.26
N ASP A 540 21.48 14.13 -15.43
CA ASP A 540 21.75 15.48 -15.91
C ASP A 540 20.99 16.56 -15.11
N ALA A 541 19.85 16.23 -14.51
CA ALA A 541 19.00 17.20 -13.81
C ALA A 541 18.87 17.01 -12.30
N ARG A 542 19.40 15.94 -11.71
CA ARG A 542 19.28 15.63 -10.27
C ARG A 542 19.78 16.75 -9.32
N ASP A 543 20.65 17.62 -9.83
CA ASP A 543 21.29 18.73 -9.11
C ASP A 543 20.83 20.11 -9.65
N ALA A 544 19.89 20.16 -10.61
CA ALA A 544 19.48 21.40 -11.29
C ALA A 544 18.41 22.20 -10.54
N GLY A 545 17.71 21.58 -9.60
CA GLY A 545 16.68 22.21 -8.78
C GLY A 545 16.86 21.91 -7.29
N ASP A 546 16.00 22.48 -6.46
CA ASP A 546 16.13 22.38 -4.99
C ASP A 546 15.68 21.01 -4.44
N GLU A 547 14.81 20.30 -5.15
CA GLU A 547 14.26 19.01 -4.73
C GLU A 547 15.08 17.85 -5.30
N PRO A 548 15.61 16.95 -4.47
CA PRO A 548 16.21 15.72 -4.97
C PRO A 548 15.21 14.87 -5.74
N PHE A 549 15.67 14.14 -6.75
CA PHE A 549 14.83 13.29 -7.61
C PHE A 549 14.28 12.06 -6.89
N TYR A 550 14.74 11.81 -5.66
CA TYR A 550 14.29 10.76 -4.77
C TYR A 550 14.03 11.32 -3.39
N MET A 551 12.94 10.87 -2.76
CA MET A 551 12.66 11.20 -1.37
C MET A 551 13.76 10.61 -0.46
N PRO A 552 14.47 11.41 0.36
CA PRO A 552 15.64 10.94 1.12
C PRO A 552 15.40 9.72 2.01
N LEU A 553 14.24 9.62 2.66
CA LEU A 553 13.91 8.54 3.60
C LEU A 553 13.06 7.43 2.98
N ASP A 554 12.93 7.42 1.65
CA ASP A 554 12.00 6.55 0.94
C ASP A 554 12.62 5.94 -0.32
N THR A 555 12.05 4.83 -0.81
CA THR A 555 12.47 4.18 -2.06
C THR A 555 12.00 4.92 -3.31
N HIS A 556 10.93 5.72 -3.23
CA HIS A 556 10.27 6.32 -4.38
C HIS A 556 10.88 7.66 -4.80
N TRP A 557 10.72 7.95 -6.09
CA TRP A 557 11.08 9.24 -6.69
C TRP A 557 10.27 10.41 -6.11
N SER A 558 10.76 11.63 -6.28
CA SER A 558 10.03 12.85 -5.90
C SER A 558 9.00 13.28 -6.95
N ASN A 559 8.15 14.26 -6.62
CA ASN A 559 7.18 14.80 -7.59
C ASN A 559 7.89 15.50 -8.76
N THR A 560 9.04 16.12 -8.53
CA THR A 560 9.87 16.69 -9.60
C THR A 560 10.34 15.61 -10.61
N ALA A 561 10.90 14.50 -10.12
CA ALA A 561 11.38 13.43 -10.99
C ALA A 561 10.26 12.74 -11.78
N LEU A 562 9.12 12.45 -11.14
CA LEU A 562 7.99 11.83 -11.84
C LEU A 562 7.36 12.77 -12.87
N ARG A 563 7.37 14.09 -12.65
CA ARG A 563 6.91 15.09 -13.62
C ARG A 563 7.83 15.15 -14.84
N LEU A 564 9.14 15.07 -14.62
CA LEU A 564 10.10 14.94 -15.72
C LEU A 564 9.85 13.64 -16.50
N ALA A 565 9.66 12.51 -15.81
CA ALA A 565 9.33 11.24 -16.46
C ALA A 565 8.04 11.33 -17.29
N ALA A 566 6.95 11.90 -16.73
CA ALA A 566 5.70 12.11 -17.45
C ALA A 566 5.87 12.96 -18.71
N LYS A 567 6.73 13.99 -18.66
CA LYS A 567 7.04 14.83 -19.83
C LYS A 567 7.79 14.07 -20.92
N LEU A 568 8.80 13.29 -20.56
CA LEU A 568 9.56 12.47 -21.50
C LEU A 568 8.66 11.38 -22.13
N ILE A 569 7.90 10.68 -21.31
CA ILE A 569 6.92 9.68 -21.79
C ILE A 569 5.91 10.35 -22.72
N GLY A 570 5.32 11.48 -22.31
CA GLY A 570 4.34 12.21 -23.11
C GLY A 570 4.89 12.70 -24.45
N ALA A 571 6.14 13.19 -24.47
CA ALA A 571 6.83 13.60 -25.69
C ALA A 571 6.99 12.42 -26.67
N ARG A 572 7.37 11.24 -26.18
CA ARG A 572 7.47 10.03 -27.03
C ARG A 572 6.11 9.56 -27.51
N VAL A 573 5.10 9.51 -26.64
CA VAL A 573 3.74 9.08 -26.98
C VAL A 573 3.12 9.93 -28.10
N LYS A 574 3.37 11.24 -28.10
CA LYS A 574 2.89 12.16 -29.15
C LYS A 574 3.46 11.86 -30.55
N GLN A 575 4.59 11.16 -30.64
CA GLN A 575 5.22 10.81 -31.91
C GLN A 575 4.65 9.52 -32.54
N TYR A 576 3.80 8.76 -31.84
CA TYR A 576 3.18 7.58 -32.45
C TYR A 576 2.21 7.98 -33.57
N PRO A 577 2.19 7.27 -34.71
CA PRO A 577 1.37 7.65 -35.87
C PRO A 577 -0.15 7.71 -35.59
N TRP A 578 -0.62 6.96 -34.59
CA TRP A 578 -2.04 6.93 -34.21
C TRP A 578 -2.43 8.06 -33.23
N TYR A 579 -1.49 8.75 -32.59
CA TYR A 579 -1.78 9.68 -31.49
C TYR A 579 -2.72 10.81 -31.92
N ALA A 580 -2.44 11.48 -33.05
CA ALA A 580 -3.26 12.58 -33.54
C ALA A 580 -4.73 12.19 -33.81
N LYS A 581 -4.98 10.91 -34.19
CA LYS A 581 -6.33 10.39 -34.41
C LYS A 581 -7.07 10.10 -33.11
N VAL A 582 -6.33 9.69 -32.08
CA VAL A 582 -6.86 9.31 -30.77
C VAL A 582 -7.00 10.50 -29.83
N CYS A 583 -6.22 11.56 -30.02
CA CYS A 583 -6.29 12.81 -29.27
C CYS A 583 -6.59 14.03 -30.17
N PRO A 584 -7.74 14.07 -30.86
CA PRO A 584 -8.05 15.17 -31.78
C PRO A 584 -8.41 16.48 -31.06
N LYS A 585 -8.79 16.41 -29.78
CA LYS A 585 -9.17 17.56 -28.93
C LYS A 585 -8.56 17.39 -27.54
N PRO A 586 -7.32 17.88 -27.34
CA PRO A 586 -6.66 17.80 -26.04
C PRO A 586 -7.45 18.52 -24.96
N VAL A 587 -7.66 17.86 -23.83
CA VAL A 587 -8.18 18.43 -22.58
C VAL A 587 -7.11 19.31 -21.96
N ALA A 588 -7.47 20.55 -21.62
CA ALA A 588 -6.57 21.48 -20.93
C ALA A 588 -6.60 21.21 -19.41
N TYR A 589 -5.69 20.38 -18.93
CA TYR A 589 -5.50 20.18 -17.49
C TYR A 589 -4.66 21.31 -16.89
N THR A 590 -4.96 21.68 -15.65
CA THR A 590 -4.18 22.63 -14.85
C THR A 590 -3.57 21.92 -13.65
N THR A 591 -2.78 22.64 -12.85
CA THR A 591 -2.24 22.11 -11.59
C THR A 591 -2.51 23.05 -10.42
N GLN A 592 -2.50 22.49 -9.21
CA GLN A 592 -2.46 23.24 -7.97
C GLN A 592 -1.45 22.61 -7.00
N GLU A 593 -0.85 23.43 -6.15
CA GLU A 593 0.06 22.95 -5.11
C GLU A 593 -0.68 22.14 -4.04
N ALA A 594 -0.08 21.03 -3.63
CA ALA A 594 -0.44 20.27 -2.45
C ALA A 594 0.82 19.88 -1.65
N THR A 595 0.62 19.69 -0.35
CA THR A 595 1.67 19.27 0.56
C THR A 595 1.19 18.13 1.46
N SER A 596 2.11 17.25 1.85
CA SER A 596 1.87 16.20 2.83
C SER A 596 3.08 16.01 3.74
N SER A 597 2.91 15.29 4.85
CA SER A 597 4.02 14.77 5.66
C SER A 597 4.19 13.30 5.35
N ARG A 598 5.43 12.84 5.16
CA ARG A 598 5.76 11.45 4.87
C ARG A 598 6.92 10.96 5.72
N THR A 599 6.70 9.89 6.47
CA THR A 599 7.76 9.21 7.25
C THR A 599 8.87 8.63 6.37
N GLY A 600 8.50 8.06 5.22
CA GLY A 600 9.37 7.29 4.34
C GLY A 600 9.38 5.79 4.66
N ASP A 601 9.24 4.94 3.64
CA ASP A 601 9.20 3.49 3.80
C ASP A 601 10.51 2.91 4.37
N LEU A 602 11.66 3.44 3.96
CA LEU A 602 12.98 3.02 4.46
C LEU A 602 13.20 3.40 5.92
N ARG A 603 12.65 4.54 6.38
CA ARG A 603 12.68 4.88 7.80
C ARG A 603 11.94 3.84 8.65
N GLY A 604 10.86 3.26 8.12
CA GLY A 604 10.14 2.16 8.75
C GLY A 604 10.96 0.88 8.94
N MET A 605 12.09 0.75 8.23
CA MET A 605 12.98 -0.42 8.27
C MET A 605 14.22 -0.22 9.16
N LEU A 606 14.37 0.94 9.78
CA LEU A 606 15.44 1.25 10.73
C LEU A 606 15.11 0.77 12.15
N THR A 607 16.10 0.66 13.03
CA THR A 607 15.83 0.52 14.48
C THR A 607 15.18 1.78 15.04
N ASP A 608 14.54 1.69 16.19
CA ASP A 608 13.87 2.86 16.79
C ASP A 608 14.86 3.97 17.17
N SER A 609 16.09 3.63 17.58
CA SER A 609 17.14 4.63 17.79
C SER A 609 17.62 5.29 16.51
N GLU A 610 17.77 4.51 15.44
CA GLU A 610 18.15 5.07 14.14
C GLU A 610 17.06 6.04 13.61
N LYS A 611 15.78 5.69 13.77
CA LYS A 611 14.64 6.54 13.40
C LYS A 611 14.67 7.93 14.06
N LEU A 612 15.32 8.07 15.21
CA LEU A 612 15.44 9.37 15.90
C LEU A 612 16.25 10.39 15.10
N ARG A 613 17.20 9.92 14.28
CA ARG A 613 18.07 10.77 13.44
C ARG A 613 17.44 11.14 12.10
N HIS A 614 16.29 10.54 11.76
CA HIS A 614 15.63 10.73 10.48
C HIS A 614 14.21 11.25 10.72
N ARG A 615 13.99 12.56 10.58
CA ARG A 615 12.66 13.17 10.78
C ARG A 615 11.77 12.97 9.55
N PRO A 616 10.45 12.83 9.69
CA PRO A 616 9.53 12.79 8.54
C PRO A 616 9.72 13.98 7.60
N MET A 617 9.55 13.73 6.31
CA MET A 617 9.74 14.68 5.24
C MET A 617 8.45 15.47 5.01
N LYS A 618 8.56 16.75 4.68
CA LYS A 618 7.46 17.53 4.11
C LYS A 618 7.56 17.42 2.58
N LEU A 619 6.51 16.90 1.96
CA LEU A 619 6.42 16.77 0.52
C LEU A 619 5.66 17.94 -0.08
N SER A 620 6.04 18.31 -1.30
CA SER A 620 5.33 19.25 -2.16
C SER A 620 5.09 18.60 -3.50
N ALA A 621 3.88 18.75 -4.04
CA ALA A 621 3.51 18.17 -5.32
C ALA A 621 2.49 19.05 -6.06
N GLN A 622 2.37 18.80 -7.37
CA GLN A 622 1.43 19.49 -8.24
C GLN A 622 0.24 18.57 -8.56
N GLN A 623 -0.88 18.71 -7.84
CA GLN A 623 -2.10 17.97 -8.17
C GLN A 623 -2.63 18.41 -9.52
N VAL A 624 -3.01 17.46 -10.36
CA VAL A 624 -3.59 17.75 -11.67
C VAL A 624 -5.09 17.93 -11.54
N LEU A 625 -5.60 18.99 -12.16
CA LEU A 625 -7.02 19.34 -12.17
C LEU A 625 -7.60 19.28 -13.57
N ARG A 626 -8.83 18.81 -13.65
CA ARG A 626 -9.68 18.87 -14.85
C ARG A 626 -10.14 20.31 -15.12
N PRO A 627 -10.64 20.62 -16.33
CA PRO A 627 -11.15 21.97 -16.65
C PRO A 627 -12.28 22.48 -15.73
N ASP A 628 -13.02 21.57 -15.11
CA ASP A 628 -14.09 21.90 -14.14
C ASP A 628 -13.54 22.18 -12.72
N GLY A 629 -12.22 22.19 -12.54
CA GLY A 629 -11.54 22.41 -11.27
C GLY A 629 -11.50 21.20 -10.33
N LYS A 630 -12.05 20.04 -10.73
CA LYS A 630 -11.99 18.82 -9.93
C LYS A 630 -10.64 18.11 -10.10
N PRO A 631 -10.17 17.35 -9.09
CA PRO A 631 -9.00 16.51 -9.24
C PRO A 631 -9.11 15.54 -10.41
N TYR A 632 -7.97 15.25 -11.04
CA TYR A 632 -7.88 14.27 -12.11
C TYR A 632 -8.16 12.85 -11.62
N GLU A 633 -8.88 12.06 -12.42
CA GLU A 633 -9.09 10.64 -12.20
C GLU A 633 -8.68 9.87 -13.45
N ASP A 634 -8.02 8.72 -13.24
CA ASP A 634 -7.67 7.80 -14.32
C ASP A 634 -8.93 7.20 -14.96
N ASP A 635 -8.89 6.97 -16.27
CA ASP A 635 -10.03 6.50 -17.06
C ASP A 635 -9.77 5.09 -17.60
N PRO A 636 -10.44 4.05 -17.08
CA PRO A 636 -10.28 2.67 -17.55
C PRO A 636 -10.57 2.45 -19.05
N ASP A 637 -11.36 3.32 -19.68
CA ASP A 637 -11.66 3.27 -21.12
C ASP A 637 -10.62 4.03 -21.97
N SER A 638 -9.59 4.64 -21.37
CA SER A 638 -8.52 5.28 -22.12
C SER A 638 -7.82 4.28 -23.05
N PRO A 639 -7.50 4.66 -24.30
CA PRO A 639 -6.72 3.83 -25.22
C PRO A 639 -5.24 3.73 -24.81
N ILE A 640 -4.80 4.50 -23.82
CA ILE A 640 -3.43 4.46 -23.28
C ILE A 640 -3.53 3.92 -21.86
N VAL A 641 -2.92 2.77 -21.61
CA VAL A 641 -2.86 2.17 -20.28
C VAL A 641 -1.44 2.16 -19.76
N MET A 642 -1.27 2.61 -18.52
CA MET A 642 -0.05 2.51 -17.75
C MET A 642 -0.14 1.34 -16.78
N LEU A 643 0.83 0.44 -16.88
CA LEU A 643 1.04 -0.65 -15.94
C LEU A 643 2.20 -0.26 -15.02
N GLY A 644 2.03 -0.38 -13.71
CA GLY A 644 3.08 -0.03 -12.77
C GLY A 644 2.92 -0.62 -11.38
N ASP A 645 3.80 -0.18 -10.48
CA ASP A 645 3.79 -0.51 -9.06
C ASP A 645 3.54 0.75 -8.23
N SER A 646 3.99 0.75 -6.97
CA SER A 646 3.85 1.86 -6.04
C SER A 646 4.51 3.17 -6.54
N PHE A 647 5.47 3.13 -7.47
CA PHE A 647 6.02 4.34 -8.11
C PHE A 647 4.98 5.10 -8.92
N CYS A 648 3.93 4.42 -9.39
CA CYS A 648 2.77 5.06 -10.00
C CYS A 648 1.67 5.42 -8.99
N GLY A 649 1.73 4.90 -7.76
CA GLY A 649 0.66 5.00 -6.77
C GLY A 649 0.88 6.05 -5.68
N VAL A 650 2.11 6.24 -5.19
CA VAL A 650 2.36 7.08 -4.00
C VAL A 650 1.77 8.48 -4.16
N PHE A 651 2.13 9.22 -5.21
CA PHE A 651 1.57 10.56 -5.43
C PHE A 651 0.16 10.58 -6.06
N GLN A 652 -0.32 9.44 -6.55
CA GLN A 652 -1.64 9.33 -7.17
C GLN A 652 -2.73 9.11 -6.13
N PHE A 653 -2.48 8.24 -5.15
CA PHE A 653 -3.50 7.76 -4.21
C PHE A 653 -3.19 8.06 -2.74
N GLU A 654 -1.91 8.21 -2.36
CA GLU A 654 -1.49 8.37 -0.96
C GLU A 654 -1.12 9.84 -0.68
N ASP A 655 0.08 10.25 -1.08
CA ASP A 655 0.66 11.56 -0.79
C ASP A 655 0.23 12.59 -1.80
N CYS A 656 -0.24 13.74 -1.31
CA CYS A 656 -0.74 14.86 -2.12
C CYS A 656 -1.91 14.53 -3.05
N GLN A 657 -2.17 13.27 -3.42
CA GLN A 657 -3.25 12.71 -4.24
C GLN A 657 -3.43 13.38 -5.61
N HIS A 658 -3.70 12.60 -6.67
CA HIS A 658 -3.88 13.12 -8.04
C HIS A 658 -2.66 13.89 -8.58
N ALA A 659 -1.47 13.65 -8.01
CA ALA A 659 -0.19 14.24 -8.42
C ALA A 659 0.78 13.16 -8.94
N GLY A 660 0.25 11.99 -9.32
CA GLY A 660 1.02 10.86 -9.79
C GLY A 660 1.49 11.01 -11.24
N VAL A 661 2.32 10.05 -11.68
CA VAL A 661 2.86 10.04 -13.04
C VAL A 661 1.76 9.86 -14.09
N SER A 662 0.68 9.12 -13.80
CA SER A 662 -0.47 8.99 -14.71
C SER A 662 -1.23 10.31 -14.88
N ALA A 663 -1.45 11.05 -13.79
CA ALA A 663 -2.08 12.37 -13.80
C ALA A 663 -1.26 13.39 -14.60
N HIS A 664 0.05 13.45 -14.34
CA HIS A 664 0.93 14.34 -15.10
C HIS A 664 1.05 13.91 -16.56
N LEU A 665 1.09 12.60 -16.85
CA LEU A 665 1.07 12.13 -18.22
C LEU A 665 -0.23 12.52 -18.93
N ALA A 666 -1.38 12.41 -18.26
CA ALA A 666 -2.66 12.85 -18.80
C ALA A 666 -2.66 14.36 -19.13
N LYS A 667 -2.07 15.17 -18.25
CA LYS A 667 -1.82 16.60 -18.52
C LYS A 667 -0.93 16.82 -19.75
N GLU A 668 0.18 16.09 -19.86
CA GLU A 668 1.09 16.24 -21.00
C GLU A 668 0.45 15.78 -22.31
N LEU A 669 -0.39 14.74 -22.28
CA LEU A 669 -1.10 14.22 -23.45
C LEU A 669 -2.39 14.97 -23.78
N GLY A 670 -2.91 15.77 -22.85
CA GLY A 670 -4.25 16.34 -22.92
C GLY A 670 -5.34 15.27 -23.03
N ARG A 671 -5.17 14.11 -22.40
CA ARG A 671 -6.19 13.04 -22.40
C ARG A 671 -6.03 12.18 -21.16
N PRO A 672 -7.12 11.63 -20.59
CA PRO A 672 -7.01 10.65 -19.50
C PRO A 672 -6.16 9.43 -19.87
N VAL A 673 -5.52 8.86 -18.87
CA VAL A 673 -4.76 7.60 -18.95
C VAL A 673 -5.47 6.58 -18.07
N ASP A 674 -5.43 5.31 -18.47
CA ASP A 674 -5.85 4.20 -17.62
C ASP A 674 -4.66 3.78 -16.76
N LEU A 675 -4.83 3.66 -15.44
CA LEU A 675 -3.78 3.18 -14.54
C LEU A 675 -4.15 1.81 -13.98
N ILE A 676 -3.28 0.83 -14.21
CA ILE A 676 -3.32 -0.48 -13.56
C ILE A 676 -2.04 -0.61 -12.75
N MET A 677 -2.17 -0.54 -11.43
CA MET A 677 -1.03 -0.71 -10.54
C MET A 677 -1.35 -1.63 -9.36
N ALA A 678 -0.31 -2.21 -8.79
CA ALA A 678 -0.34 -2.90 -7.51
C ALA A 678 1.04 -2.83 -6.84
N HIS A 679 1.07 -2.70 -5.51
CA HIS A 679 2.34 -2.57 -4.79
C HIS A 679 3.27 -3.76 -5.03
N GLY A 680 4.49 -3.42 -5.44
CA GLY A 680 5.51 -4.31 -6.00
C GLY A 680 4.96 -5.50 -6.78
N SER A 681 4.08 -5.21 -7.73
CA SER A 681 3.62 -6.22 -8.68
C SER A 681 4.70 -6.64 -9.66
N GLY A 682 5.70 -5.79 -9.92
CA GLY A 682 6.78 -6.03 -10.89
C GLY A 682 6.26 -6.70 -12.17
N PRO A 683 6.77 -7.88 -12.59
CA PRO A 683 6.32 -8.61 -13.77
C PRO A 683 4.88 -9.12 -13.76
N LEU A 684 4.22 -9.20 -12.61
CA LEU A 684 2.88 -9.78 -12.45
C LEU A 684 1.77 -8.81 -12.88
N ILE A 685 2.07 -7.52 -13.00
CA ILE A 685 1.07 -6.48 -13.33
C ILE A 685 0.38 -6.71 -14.68
N ARG A 686 1.11 -7.31 -15.64
CA ARG A 686 0.58 -7.71 -16.95
C ARG A 686 -0.64 -8.63 -16.85
N GLY A 687 -0.65 -9.50 -15.84
CA GLY A 687 -1.79 -10.38 -15.58
C GLY A 687 -3.05 -9.61 -15.20
N GLN A 688 -2.93 -8.43 -14.59
CA GLN A 688 -4.09 -7.61 -14.27
C GLN A 688 -4.74 -7.00 -15.52
N LEU A 689 -3.94 -6.59 -16.52
CA LEU A 689 -4.48 -6.15 -17.80
C LEU A 689 -5.17 -7.32 -18.53
N ALA A 690 -4.53 -8.49 -18.58
CA ALA A 690 -5.10 -9.68 -19.20
C ALA A 690 -6.44 -10.10 -18.55
N ARG A 691 -6.57 -10.00 -17.22
CA ARG A 691 -7.81 -10.31 -16.49
C ARG A 691 -8.99 -9.38 -16.82
N ARG A 692 -8.76 -8.23 -17.46
CA ARG A 692 -9.85 -7.36 -17.96
C ARG A 692 -10.55 -7.93 -19.20
N GLY A 693 -10.00 -8.98 -19.83
CA GLY A 693 -10.59 -9.69 -20.96
C GLY A 693 -10.27 -9.08 -22.33
N ALA A 694 -10.50 -9.87 -23.38
CA ALA A 694 -10.11 -9.53 -24.76
C ALA A 694 -10.70 -8.21 -25.26
N GLU A 695 -11.96 -7.92 -24.94
CA GLU A 695 -12.63 -6.68 -25.36
C GLU A 695 -11.98 -5.42 -24.76
N ALA A 696 -11.62 -5.46 -23.47
CA ALA A 696 -10.99 -4.33 -22.80
C ALA A 696 -9.56 -4.10 -23.33
N VAL A 697 -8.83 -5.18 -23.61
CA VAL A 697 -7.47 -5.11 -24.19
C VAL A 697 -7.51 -4.58 -25.62
N ALA A 698 -8.46 -5.02 -26.44
CA ALA A 698 -8.59 -4.61 -27.84
C ALA A 698 -8.87 -3.10 -28.03
N LYS A 699 -9.40 -2.42 -27.01
CA LYS A 699 -9.61 -0.96 -27.00
C LYS A 699 -8.31 -0.17 -26.85
N LYS A 700 -7.22 -0.80 -26.40
CA LYS A 700 -5.94 -0.12 -26.16
C LYS A 700 -5.18 0.11 -27.46
N LYS A 701 -4.36 1.15 -27.47
CA LYS A 701 -3.39 1.51 -28.52
C LYS A 701 -1.97 1.47 -28.01
N LEU A 702 -1.79 1.71 -26.71
CA LEU A 702 -0.49 1.70 -26.07
C LEU A 702 -0.58 1.10 -24.67
N VAL A 703 0.33 0.18 -24.38
CA VAL A 703 0.66 -0.26 -23.03
C VAL A 703 1.99 0.36 -22.63
N ILE A 704 1.95 1.29 -21.69
CA ILE A 704 3.13 1.87 -21.05
C ILE A 704 3.44 1.01 -19.84
N TRP A 705 4.48 0.19 -19.90
CA TRP A 705 4.87 -0.65 -18.76
C TRP A 705 6.01 0.02 -18.00
N THR A 706 5.68 0.61 -16.86
CA THR A 706 6.63 1.16 -15.90
C THR A 706 7.13 0.08 -14.94
N VAL A 707 8.44 0.01 -14.75
CA VAL A 707 9.08 -0.91 -13.80
C VAL A 707 10.34 -0.26 -13.24
N VAL A 708 10.58 -0.43 -11.94
CA VAL A 708 11.83 0.00 -11.33
C VAL A 708 12.94 -0.96 -11.73
N SER A 709 14.11 -0.43 -12.10
CA SER A 709 15.24 -1.22 -12.58
C SER A 709 15.67 -2.34 -11.64
N ARG A 710 15.62 -2.11 -10.32
CA ARG A 710 15.96 -3.12 -9.31
C ARG A 710 15.09 -4.38 -9.43
N ASP A 711 13.84 -4.25 -9.86
CA ASP A 711 12.89 -5.37 -9.98
C ASP A 711 13.19 -6.25 -11.21
N LEU A 712 14.13 -5.85 -12.08
CA LEU A 712 14.67 -6.73 -13.12
C LEU A 712 15.67 -7.75 -12.56
N TYR A 713 16.15 -7.55 -11.33
CA TYR A 713 17.12 -8.43 -10.66
C TYR A 713 16.51 -9.13 -9.46
N ASN A 714 16.71 -10.45 -9.41
CA ASN A 714 16.30 -11.37 -8.37
C ASN A 714 14.87 -11.13 -7.87
N TYR A 715 13.95 -10.84 -8.81
CA TYR A 715 12.57 -10.60 -8.45
C TYR A 715 11.99 -11.81 -7.72
N ARG A 716 11.16 -11.55 -6.71
CA ARG A 716 10.66 -12.58 -5.78
C ARG A 716 9.91 -13.73 -6.46
N ALA A 717 9.33 -13.50 -7.63
CA ALA A 717 8.59 -14.50 -8.39
C ALA A 717 9.23 -14.75 -9.77
N PRO A 718 9.01 -15.92 -10.38
CA PRO A 718 9.40 -16.17 -11.76
C PRO A 718 8.84 -15.15 -12.75
N TRP A 719 9.62 -14.83 -13.79
CA TRP A 719 9.20 -14.02 -14.92
C TRP A 719 8.38 -14.87 -15.90
N ARG A 720 7.14 -15.18 -15.51
CA ARG A 720 6.24 -15.98 -16.34
C ARG A 720 5.81 -15.22 -17.59
N LYS A 721 5.66 -15.97 -18.69
CA LYS A 721 4.91 -15.50 -19.87
C LYS A 721 3.43 -15.45 -19.53
N ILE A 722 2.78 -14.35 -19.90
CA ILE A 722 1.37 -14.11 -19.60
C ILE A 722 0.65 -13.90 -20.93
N PRO A 723 -0.32 -14.76 -21.29
CA PRO A 723 -1.11 -14.57 -22.49
C PRO A 723 -1.89 -13.26 -22.47
N VAL A 724 -1.82 -12.50 -23.56
CA VAL A 724 -2.68 -11.34 -23.83
C VAL A 724 -3.96 -11.87 -24.51
N PRO A 725 -5.13 -11.72 -23.89
CA PRO A 725 -6.39 -12.30 -24.39
C PRO A 725 -6.81 -11.70 -25.73
#